data_AF-A0A3Q9C3F3-F1
#
_entry.id   AF-A0A3Q9C3F3-F1
#
_cell.length_a   1.000
_cell.length_b   1.000
_cell.length_c   1.000
_cell.angle_alpha   90.00
_cell.angle_beta   90.00
_cell.angle_gamma   90.00
#
_symmetry.space_group_name_H-M   'P 1'
#
loop_
_entity.id
_entity.type
_entity.pdbx_description
1 polymer ?
#
loop_
_entity_poly.entity_id
_entity_poly.type
_entity_poly.pdbx_seq_one_letter_code
_entity_poly.pdbx_strand_id
1 'polypeptide(L)'
;MERTVTAPTPGARGTARPATDDRQPPSTLSHPLRVAIIGGGPGGLYAAALLKRLDPAREVTVWERNAPDDTFGFGVVLSDETLGGIEHADPQVYEALQQDFIRWDDIDIVRRGVRHTSGGHGFAALGRKRLLEILHSRCRDLGVDLRFRTEAPPGLAETHDLVIAADGINSTTREAHRQVFRPQVTTHRCRYIWLAADFAFEAFRFEIAETEHGVMQLHGYPYAPDASTVIVEMREEVWQAAGFAELDIQGSLDRCAKIFTDALGGRPLRSNNSAWTTFRTVVNAHWSHGNTVLLGDAAHTAHFSIGSGTKLAVEDALALAACLEEQPDLPTALQAYEDERKPVVASTQRAARASLEWFEDLARYLDQPPRQFAFNLLTRSRRVTHDNLRLRDARFTSAVEREFGCPPGTPPMFTPFRLRGLTLRNRVVVSPMDMYSATDGLPGDFHLVHLGARALGGAGLVMTEMVCVSEEGRITPGCTGLYNGKQAEGWRRITDFVHTQAPGTAIGVQLGHSGRKGSTRLMWEGMDEPLPDGNWPLVAASALPYKPVNQIPRELTRAQLTDLREQFTAAAWRAARAGFDLLELHCAHGYLLSGFLSPLTNHRTDAYGGTLAKRLRFPLEVFDAIRGVWPDERPMTVRISATDWAEGGTTGEDAVEIARAFAAHGADAIDVSTGQVVAEEQPEFGRSYQTPFADRIRHETGIPVIAVGAISSWDDVNSLILAGRTDLCALARPHLYDPHWTLHAAAEQGYGGPGVVWPAPYRAGSRRPQTGRTDAPKPRLTLGT
;
A
#
# COMPACT_ATOMS: atom_id res chain seq x y z
N MET A 1 50.02 7.01 20.51
CA MET A 1 49.35 8.17 21.13
C MET A 1 47.98 7.70 21.55
N GLU A 2 47.90 7.18 22.78
CA GLU A 2 46.72 6.54 23.36
C GLU A 2 45.62 7.57 23.61
N ARG A 3 44.39 7.26 23.18
CA ARG A 3 43.17 7.89 23.72
C ARG A 3 42.12 6.81 23.92
N THR A 4 41.97 6.45 25.18
CA THR A 4 40.95 5.58 25.76
C THR A 4 39.59 6.29 25.71
N VAL A 5 38.58 5.60 25.18
CA VAL A 5 37.17 6.02 25.16
C VAL A 5 36.49 5.47 26.40
N THR A 6 35.94 6.36 27.23
CA THR A 6 35.11 6.03 28.40
C THR A 6 33.63 5.98 28.01
N ALA A 7 32.95 4.93 28.47
CA ALA A 7 31.52 4.66 28.27
C ALA A 7 30.60 5.60 29.08
N PRO A 8 29.35 5.86 28.65
CA PRO A 8 28.38 6.63 29.41
C PRO A 8 27.56 5.76 30.39
N THR A 9 27.31 6.33 31.56
CA THR A 9 26.54 5.80 32.71
C THR A 9 25.02 5.85 32.47
N PRO A 10 24.20 4.94 33.04
CA PRO A 10 22.75 4.88 32.79
C PRO A 10 21.98 5.96 33.53
N GLY A 11 21.06 6.63 32.82
CA GLY A 11 20.22 7.71 33.32
C GLY A 11 19.25 7.29 34.43
N ALA A 12 19.14 8.16 35.42
CA ALA A 12 18.26 8.06 36.57
C ALA A 12 16.79 8.30 36.20
N ARG A 13 15.91 7.58 36.92
CA ARG A 13 14.45 7.68 36.90
C ARG A 13 13.99 9.12 37.18
N GLY A 14 13.25 9.70 36.24
CA GLY A 14 12.61 11.01 36.41
C GLY A 14 11.48 10.93 37.44
N THR A 15 11.67 11.61 38.56
CA THR A 15 10.63 11.94 39.54
C THR A 15 9.72 13.03 38.98
N ALA A 16 8.40 12.86 39.17
CA ALA A 16 7.37 13.85 38.86
C ALA A 16 7.74 15.24 39.42
N ARG A 17 7.73 16.26 38.55
CA ARG A 17 7.83 17.66 38.95
C ARG A 17 6.44 18.18 39.35
N PRO A 18 6.33 19.01 40.41
CA PRO A 18 5.07 19.63 40.79
C PRO A 18 4.68 20.69 39.77
N ALA A 19 3.37 20.88 39.60
CA ALA A 19 2.77 21.90 38.75
C ALA A 19 3.28 23.30 39.13
N THR A 20 4.03 23.92 38.23
CA THR A 20 4.32 25.36 38.27
C THR A 20 3.19 26.07 37.55
N ASP A 21 2.36 26.73 38.34
CA ASP A 21 1.39 27.75 37.93
C ASP A 21 2.16 28.99 37.48
N ASP A 22 2.47 29.06 36.18
CA ASP A 22 2.93 30.28 35.51
C ASP A 22 2.34 30.29 34.10
N ARG A 23 1.03 30.50 34.01
CA ARG A 23 0.35 30.86 32.76
C ARG A 23 0.57 32.36 32.52
N GLN A 24 1.41 32.71 31.55
CA GLN A 24 1.30 34.03 30.92
C GLN A 24 -0.11 34.18 30.33
N PRO A 25 -0.80 35.33 30.50
CA PRO A 25 -2.13 35.50 29.94
C PRO A 25 -2.03 35.51 28.41
N PRO A 26 -2.89 34.76 27.68
CA PRO A 26 -2.97 34.90 26.24
C PRO A 26 -3.40 36.34 25.93
N SER A 27 -2.99 36.86 24.77
CA SER A 27 -3.40 38.18 24.29
C SER A 27 -4.90 38.37 24.52
N THR A 28 -5.24 39.31 25.40
CA THR A 28 -6.62 39.62 25.77
C THR A 28 -7.34 40.19 24.55
N LEU A 29 -8.01 39.33 23.78
CA LEU A 29 -9.09 39.77 22.92
C LEU A 29 -10.08 40.52 23.81
N SER A 30 -10.48 41.73 23.41
CA SER A 30 -11.44 42.56 24.18
C SER A 30 -12.88 42.03 24.12
N HIS A 31 -13.06 40.86 23.50
CA HIS A 31 -14.32 40.19 23.25
C HIS A 31 -14.13 38.67 23.32
N PRO A 32 -15.18 37.89 23.61
CA PRO A 32 -15.11 36.44 23.52
C PRO A 32 -14.76 35.99 22.10
N LEU A 33 -14.00 34.90 21.97
CA LEU A 33 -13.55 34.38 20.68
C LEU A 33 -14.76 33.94 19.83
N ARG A 34 -14.93 34.56 18.66
CA ARG A 34 -16.02 34.31 17.73
C ARG A 34 -15.61 33.26 16.70
N VAL A 35 -16.30 32.13 16.70
CA VAL A 35 -16.07 30.99 15.80
C VAL A 35 -17.24 30.86 14.82
N ALA A 36 -16.92 30.88 13.53
CA ALA A 36 -17.85 30.51 12.48
C ALA A 36 -17.58 29.09 11.99
N ILE A 37 -18.62 28.27 11.90
CA ILE A 37 -18.52 26.92 11.32
C ILE A 37 -19.44 26.81 10.12
N ILE A 38 -18.87 26.47 8.97
CA ILE A 38 -19.59 26.29 7.71
C ILE A 38 -19.81 24.79 7.54
N GLY A 39 -21.06 24.32 7.67
CA GLY A 39 -21.45 22.92 7.58
C GLY A 39 -21.80 22.29 8.93
N GLY A 40 -23.02 21.74 9.02
CA GLY A 40 -23.60 21.02 10.16
C GLY A 40 -23.48 19.49 10.05
N GLY A 41 -22.44 18.99 9.38
CA GLY A 41 -22.11 17.56 9.41
C GLY A 41 -21.49 17.12 10.75
N PRO A 42 -21.20 15.81 10.94
CA PRO A 42 -20.67 15.31 12.21
C PRO A 42 -19.39 16.02 12.68
N GLY A 43 -18.45 16.31 11.78
CA GLY A 43 -17.21 17.03 12.12
C GLY A 43 -17.46 18.48 12.56
N GLY A 44 -18.29 19.24 11.83
CA GLY A 44 -18.61 20.63 12.15
C GLY A 44 -19.37 20.78 13.46
N LEU A 45 -20.41 19.95 13.68
CA LEU A 45 -21.17 19.96 14.93
C LEU A 45 -20.32 19.53 16.13
N TYR A 46 -19.48 18.50 15.96
CA TYR A 46 -18.64 18.03 17.06
C TYR A 46 -17.54 19.04 17.40
N ALA A 47 -16.95 19.70 16.40
CA ALA A 47 -16.04 20.83 16.63
C ALA A 47 -16.75 21.97 17.40
N ALA A 48 -17.99 22.29 17.05
CA ALA A 48 -18.78 23.30 17.75
C ALA A 48 -18.96 22.94 19.24
N ALA A 49 -19.37 21.70 19.51
CA ALA A 49 -19.58 21.20 20.86
C ALA A 49 -18.29 21.21 21.68
N LEU A 50 -17.18 20.71 21.12
CA LEU A 50 -15.87 20.67 21.79
C LEU A 50 -15.36 22.07 22.12
N LEU A 51 -15.38 23.00 21.16
CA LEU A 51 -14.89 24.37 21.38
C LEU A 51 -15.71 25.08 22.46
N LYS A 52 -17.02 24.88 22.47
CA LYS A 52 -17.94 25.45 23.44
C LYS A 52 -17.80 24.83 24.84
N ARG A 53 -17.36 23.57 24.93
CA ARG A 53 -17.03 22.91 26.21
C ARG A 53 -15.69 23.30 26.79
N LEU A 54 -14.68 23.46 25.95
CA LEU A 54 -13.35 23.93 26.36
C LEU A 54 -13.44 25.35 26.93
N ASP A 55 -14.24 26.22 26.31
CA ASP A 55 -14.52 27.55 26.83
C ASP A 55 -15.98 27.98 26.56
N PRO A 56 -16.84 28.01 27.61
CA PRO A 56 -18.23 28.46 27.53
C PRO A 56 -18.40 29.90 27.04
N ALA A 57 -17.38 30.77 27.17
CA ALA A 57 -17.48 32.17 26.78
C ALA A 57 -17.44 32.39 25.25
N ARG A 58 -16.82 31.50 24.47
CA ARG A 58 -16.73 31.61 22.99
C ARG A 58 -18.11 31.88 22.34
N GLU A 59 -18.17 32.59 21.23
CA GLU A 59 -19.42 32.70 20.46
C GLU A 59 -19.31 31.78 19.25
N VAL A 60 -20.10 30.69 19.22
CA VAL A 60 -19.99 29.68 18.15
C VAL A 60 -21.28 29.65 17.35
N THR A 61 -21.18 29.91 16.04
CA THR A 61 -22.30 29.85 15.10
C THR A 61 -22.02 28.80 14.02
N VAL A 62 -22.98 27.92 13.78
CA VAL A 62 -22.94 26.90 12.73
C VAL A 62 -23.96 27.25 11.65
N TRP A 63 -23.51 27.37 10.41
CA TRP A 63 -24.38 27.54 9.23
C TRP A 63 -24.51 26.21 8.49
N GLU A 64 -25.74 25.70 8.37
CA GLU A 64 -26.08 24.51 7.61
C GLU A 64 -27.10 24.86 6.53
N ARG A 65 -26.76 24.55 5.28
CA ARG A 65 -27.59 24.86 4.10
C ARG A 65 -28.85 23.98 4.02
N ASN A 66 -28.79 22.78 4.59
CA ASN A 66 -29.88 21.80 4.56
C ASN A 66 -30.79 21.89 5.79
N ALA A 67 -31.91 21.17 5.77
CA ALA A 67 -32.74 20.98 6.95
C ALA A 67 -32.02 20.09 8.00
N PRO A 68 -32.34 20.20 9.30
CA PRO A 68 -31.70 19.39 10.34
C PRO A 68 -31.91 17.88 10.19
N ASP A 69 -32.94 17.46 9.45
CA ASP A 69 -33.28 16.06 9.15
C ASP A 69 -32.82 15.58 7.77
N ASP A 70 -32.30 16.48 6.93
CA ASP A 70 -31.74 16.13 5.61
C ASP A 70 -30.39 15.45 5.80
N THR A 71 -30.34 14.14 5.52
CA THR A 71 -29.12 13.34 5.67
C THR A 71 -28.79 12.58 4.40
N PHE A 72 -27.49 12.53 4.07
CA PHE A 72 -26.98 11.72 2.97
C PHE A 72 -26.31 10.46 3.52
N GLY A 73 -26.84 9.29 3.16
CA GLY A 73 -26.43 7.99 3.68
C GLY A 73 -27.17 7.58 4.96
N PHE A 74 -27.05 6.30 5.33
CA PHE A 74 -27.92 5.67 6.32
C PHE A 74 -27.20 5.36 7.64
N GLY A 75 -26.18 4.50 7.64
CA GLY A 75 -25.45 4.09 8.84
C GLY A 75 -24.00 4.55 8.87
N VAL A 76 -23.50 4.89 10.05
CA VAL A 76 -22.09 5.24 10.31
C VAL A 76 -21.46 4.17 11.18
N VAL A 77 -20.32 3.64 10.75
CA VAL A 77 -19.47 2.74 11.55
C VAL A 77 -18.44 3.59 12.31
N LEU A 78 -18.32 3.38 13.62
CA LEU A 78 -17.28 4.00 14.45
C LEU A 78 -16.43 2.90 15.08
N SER A 79 -15.11 3.06 15.05
CA SER A 79 -14.20 2.11 15.72
C SER A 79 -14.07 2.40 17.20
N ASP A 80 -13.77 1.38 18.00
CA ASP A 80 -13.56 1.50 19.46
C ASP A 80 -12.55 2.60 19.85
N GLU A 81 -11.48 2.78 19.08
CA GLU A 81 -10.50 3.85 19.30
C GLU A 81 -11.12 5.26 19.21
N THR A 82 -11.92 5.50 18.17
CA THR A 82 -12.66 6.76 17.99
C THR A 82 -13.68 6.96 19.11
N LEU A 83 -14.33 5.88 19.54
CA LEU A 83 -15.27 5.91 20.66
C LEU A 83 -14.58 6.23 21.98
N GLY A 84 -13.39 5.68 22.24
CA GLY A 84 -12.58 6.03 23.42
C GLY A 84 -12.10 7.48 23.40
N GLY A 85 -11.76 8.03 22.23
CA GLY A 85 -11.47 9.45 22.05
C GLY A 85 -12.68 10.34 22.39
N ILE A 86 -13.88 9.95 21.92
CA ILE A 86 -15.13 10.65 22.26
C ILE A 86 -15.45 10.50 23.75
N GLU A 87 -15.24 9.33 24.36
CA GLU A 87 -15.47 9.10 25.79
C GLU A 87 -14.63 10.05 26.65
N HIS A 88 -13.33 10.17 26.35
CA HIS A 88 -12.46 11.08 27.08
C HIS A 88 -12.82 12.54 26.85
N ALA A 89 -13.08 12.91 25.60
CA ALA A 89 -13.37 14.28 25.24
C ALA A 89 -14.75 14.72 25.73
N ASP A 90 -15.83 14.02 25.35
CA ASP A 90 -17.25 14.32 25.66
C ASP A 90 -18.03 13.06 26.13
N PRO A 91 -18.01 12.74 27.44
CA PRO A 91 -18.70 11.57 27.99
C PRO A 91 -20.20 11.53 27.69
N GLN A 92 -20.87 12.68 27.59
CA GLN A 92 -22.33 12.73 27.34
C GLN A 92 -22.67 12.32 25.91
N VAL A 93 -21.87 12.76 24.93
CA VAL A 93 -22.01 12.30 23.55
C VAL A 93 -21.70 10.80 23.47
N TYR A 94 -20.64 10.35 24.13
CA TYR A 94 -20.30 8.93 24.18
C TYR A 94 -21.43 8.08 24.75
N GLU A 95 -21.97 8.41 25.92
CA GLU A 95 -23.10 7.69 26.53
C GLU A 95 -24.33 7.65 25.62
N ALA A 96 -24.67 8.77 24.98
CA ALA A 96 -25.78 8.82 24.03
C ALA A 96 -25.55 7.94 22.79
N LEU A 97 -24.32 7.91 22.26
CA LEU A 97 -23.96 7.03 21.14
C LEU A 97 -24.02 5.55 21.54
N GLN A 98 -23.54 5.22 22.76
CA GLN A 98 -23.49 3.85 23.27
C GLN A 98 -24.87 3.19 23.39
N GLN A 99 -25.90 3.97 23.73
CA GLN A 99 -27.27 3.48 23.87
C GLN A 99 -27.88 2.99 22.55
N ASP A 100 -27.44 3.56 21.42
CA ASP A 100 -28.05 3.34 20.11
C ASP A 100 -27.18 2.48 19.16
N PHE A 101 -26.00 2.01 19.60
CA PHE A 101 -25.12 1.19 18.76
C PHE A 101 -25.70 -0.19 18.49
N ILE A 102 -25.76 -0.54 17.20
CA ILE A 102 -25.84 -1.92 16.76
C ILE A 102 -24.44 -2.49 16.65
N ARG A 103 -24.25 -3.65 17.28
CA ARG A 103 -22.98 -4.37 17.27
C ARG A 103 -23.14 -5.72 16.61
N TRP A 104 -22.13 -6.09 15.83
CA TRP A 104 -22.01 -7.39 15.21
C TRP A 104 -20.53 -7.70 15.00
N ASP A 105 -20.22 -8.95 14.74
CA ASP A 105 -18.83 -9.43 14.67
C ASP A 105 -18.48 -10.02 13.30
N ASP A 106 -19.46 -10.62 12.65
CA ASP A 106 -19.26 -11.40 11.44
C ASP A 106 -19.22 -10.54 10.17
N ILE A 107 -18.41 -11.01 9.21
CA ILE A 107 -18.45 -10.59 7.81
C ILE A 107 -18.84 -11.81 6.97
N ASP A 108 -19.94 -11.69 6.24
CA ASP A 108 -20.39 -12.65 5.24
C ASP A 108 -19.94 -12.21 3.85
N ILE A 109 -19.18 -13.06 3.16
CA ILE A 109 -18.80 -12.91 1.75
C ILE A 109 -19.56 -13.96 0.95
N VAL A 110 -20.43 -13.50 0.06
CA VAL A 110 -21.28 -14.37 -0.76
C VAL A 110 -20.96 -14.18 -2.23
N ARG A 111 -20.70 -15.29 -2.90
CA ARG A 111 -20.43 -15.32 -4.34
C ARG A 111 -20.89 -16.63 -4.93
N ARG A 112 -21.59 -16.59 -6.07
CA ARG A 112 -22.15 -17.78 -6.76
C ARG A 112 -22.96 -18.68 -5.80
N GLY A 113 -23.72 -18.07 -4.89
CA GLY A 113 -24.51 -18.75 -3.87
C GLY A 113 -23.71 -19.40 -2.73
N VAL A 114 -22.36 -19.31 -2.74
CA VAL A 114 -21.51 -19.83 -1.67
C VAL A 114 -21.20 -18.71 -0.70
N ARG A 115 -21.53 -18.94 0.57
CA ARG A 115 -21.26 -18.01 1.68
C ARG A 115 -20.04 -18.44 2.48
N HIS A 116 -19.14 -17.49 2.71
CA HIS A 116 -18.03 -17.61 3.65
C HIS A 116 -18.15 -16.55 4.74
N THR A 117 -18.18 -17.00 5.99
CA THR A 117 -18.21 -16.11 7.15
C THR A 117 -16.84 -16.05 7.79
N SER A 118 -16.41 -14.84 8.16
CA SER A 118 -15.25 -14.60 9.02
C SER A 118 -15.71 -13.77 10.22
N GLY A 119 -15.48 -14.27 11.42
CA GLY A 119 -15.82 -13.59 12.69
C GLY A 119 -14.66 -12.81 13.31
N GLY A 120 -14.88 -12.31 14.52
CA GLY A 120 -13.88 -11.63 15.35
C GLY A 120 -13.49 -10.22 14.90
N HIS A 121 -14.26 -9.57 14.02
CA HIS A 121 -13.92 -8.25 13.50
C HIS A 121 -14.36 -7.10 14.40
N GLY A 122 -15.44 -7.28 15.18
CA GLY A 122 -16.00 -6.27 16.08
C GLY A 122 -16.40 -4.97 15.38
N PHE A 123 -17.69 -4.82 15.06
CA PHE A 123 -18.23 -3.60 14.46
C PHE A 123 -19.29 -2.97 15.36
N ALA A 124 -19.37 -1.64 15.29
CA ALA A 124 -20.46 -0.86 15.86
C ALA A 124 -20.93 0.18 14.84
N ALA A 125 -22.25 0.28 14.65
CA ALA A 125 -22.84 1.33 13.82
C ALA A 125 -24.10 1.91 14.44
N LEU A 126 -24.38 3.15 14.04
CA LEU A 126 -25.62 3.85 14.36
C LEU A 126 -26.16 4.57 13.13
N GLY A 127 -27.46 4.87 13.14
CA GLY A 127 -28.08 5.69 12.10
C GLY A 127 -27.46 7.10 12.03
N ARG A 128 -27.12 7.57 10.83
CA ARG A 128 -26.55 8.91 10.60
C ARG A 128 -27.47 10.02 11.07
N LYS A 129 -28.79 9.88 10.82
CA LYS A 129 -29.79 10.81 11.34
C LYS A 129 -29.72 10.90 12.87
N ARG A 130 -29.63 9.76 13.55
CA ARG A 130 -29.54 9.69 15.00
C ARG A 130 -28.25 10.32 15.54
N LEU A 131 -27.11 10.08 14.89
CA LEU A 131 -25.84 10.74 15.20
C LEU A 131 -25.98 12.28 15.17
N LEU A 132 -26.59 12.82 14.11
CA LEU A 132 -26.80 14.26 14.00
C LEU A 132 -27.78 14.79 15.05
N GLU A 133 -28.85 14.06 15.37
CA GLU A 133 -29.78 14.44 16.45
C GLU A 133 -29.07 14.57 17.80
N ILE A 134 -28.19 13.62 18.14
CA ILE A 134 -27.38 13.66 19.37
C ILE A 134 -26.48 14.90 19.36
N LEU A 135 -25.76 15.15 18.27
CA LEU A 135 -24.87 16.30 18.14
C LEU A 135 -25.61 17.64 18.12
N HIS A 136 -26.79 17.70 17.50
CA HIS A 136 -27.67 18.87 17.52
C HIS A 136 -28.14 19.17 18.95
N SER A 137 -28.60 18.16 19.69
CA SER A 137 -28.99 18.33 21.10
C SER A 137 -27.81 18.84 21.90
N ARG A 138 -26.65 18.20 21.76
CA ARG A 138 -25.44 18.58 22.47
C ARG A 138 -25.04 20.03 22.20
N CYS A 139 -25.06 20.46 20.94
CA CYS A 139 -24.75 21.84 20.57
C CYS A 139 -25.74 22.84 21.19
N ARG A 140 -27.05 22.54 21.19
CA ARG A 140 -28.07 23.41 21.82
C ARG A 140 -27.89 23.50 23.33
N ASP A 141 -27.64 22.38 23.99
CA ASP A 141 -27.43 22.32 25.45
C ASP A 141 -26.21 23.14 25.88
N LEU A 142 -25.21 23.25 25.00
CA LEU A 142 -23.99 24.03 25.20
C LEU A 142 -24.13 25.50 24.75
N GLY A 143 -25.26 25.90 24.16
CA GLY A 143 -25.51 27.27 23.72
C GLY A 143 -24.88 27.66 22.37
N VAL A 144 -24.62 26.69 21.48
CA VAL A 144 -24.18 26.96 20.10
C VAL A 144 -25.36 27.49 19.27
N ASP A 145 -25.13 28.54 18.47
CA ASP A 145 -26.11 29.09 17.53
C ASP A 145 -26.17 28.23 16.25
N LEU A 146 -27.19 27.39 16.11
CA LEU A 146 -27.39 26.51 14.96
C LEU A 146 -28.36 27.13 13.95
N ARG A 147 -27.87 27.48 12.75
CA ARG A 147 -28.64 28.08 11.66
C ARG A 147 -28.82 27.10 10.50
N PHE A 148 -29.94 26.40 10.49
CA PHE A 148 -30.32 25.49 9.39
C PHE A 148 -30.97 26.22 8.23
N ARG A 149 -31.02 25.58 7.05
CA ARG A 149 -31.55 26.15 5.80
C ARG A 149 -30.98 27.54 5.49
N THR A 150 -29.74 27.77 5.91
CA THR A 150 -29.09 29.07 5.85
C THR A 150 -27.71 28.88 5.27
N GLU A 151 -27.45 29.45 4.10
CA GLU A 151 -26.09 29.48 3.57
C GLU A 151 -25.20 30.39 4.43
N ALA A 152 -23.94 30.00 4.59
CA ALA A 152 -22.96 30.82 5.27
C ALA A 152 -22.71 32.11 4.48
N PRO A 153 -22.74 33.29 5.13
CA PRO A 153 -22.48 34.54 4.43
C PRO A 153 -21.02 34.59 3.93
N PRO A 154 -20.73 35.33 2.85
CA PRO A 154 -19.35 35.58 2.43
C PRO A 154 -18.61 36.43 3.46
N GLY A 155 -17.27 36.36 3.46
CA GLY A 155 -16.44 37.24 4.31
C GLY A 155 -16.44 36.89 5.81
N LEU A 156 -16.83 35.67 6.20
CA LEU A 156 -16.79 35.23 7.61
C LEU A 156 -15.41 35.41 8.27
N ALA A 157 -14.34 35.22 7.50
CA ALA A 157 -12.96 35.41 7.96
C ALA A 157 -12.64 36.84 8.40
N GLU A 158 -13.38 37.84 7.94
CA GLU A 158 -13.21 39.26 8.33
C GLU A 158 -13.95 39.59 9.63
N THR A 159 -14.97 38.80 9.97
CA THR A 159 -15.90 39.10 11.07
C THR A 159 -15.75 38.16 12.27
N HIS A 160 -15.05 37.03 12.11
CA HIS A 160 -14.84 36.02 13.14
C HIS A 160 -13.36 35.81 13.39
N ASP A 161 -13.02 35.36 14.60
CA ASP A 161 -11.64 35.09 14.98
C ASP A 161 -11.14 33.73 14.43
N LEU A 162 -12.07 32.79 14.19
CA LEU A 162 -11.79 31.48 13.59
C LEU A 162 -12.95 31.07 12.66
N VAL A 163 -12.63 30.56 11.48
CA VAL A 163 -13.59 29.95 10.54
C VAL A 163 -13.23 28.49 10.31
N ILE A 164 -14.14 27.58 10.62
CA ILE A 164 -14.01 26.14 10.37
C ILE A 164 -14.90 25.78 9.19
N ALA A 165 -14.30 25.45 8.06
CA ALA A 165 -14.98 24.98 6.86
C ALA A 165 -15.12 23.45 6.88
N ALA A 166 -16.27 22.99 7.35
CA ALA A 166 -16.72 21.59 7.35
C ALA A 166 -17.81 21.35 6.29
N ASP A 167 -17.75 22.07 5.17
CA ASP A 167 -18.78 22.18 4.14
C ASP A 167 -18.72 21.08 3.06
N GLY A 168 -17.93 20.04 3.32
CA GLY A 168 -17.96 18.75 2.65
C GLY A 168 -17.17 18.66 1.33
N ILE A 169 -17.39 17.56 0.61
CA ILE A 169 -16.67 17.24 -0.65
C ILE A 169 -16.77 18.35 -1.70
N ASN A 170 -17.86 19.10 -1.74
CA ASN A 170 -18.09 20.23 -2.64
C ASN A 170 -17.84 21.59 -1.96
N SER A 171 -16.86 21.64 -1.06
CA SER A 171 -16.50 22.83 -0.28
C SER A 171 -16.32 24.07 -1.17
N THR A 172 -17.14 25.09 -0.91
CA THR A 172 -17.03 26.40 -1.59
C THR A 172 -15.88 27.20 -1.00
N THR A 173 -15.58 27.04 0.28
CA THR A 173 -14.40 27.64 0.92
C THR A 173 -13.10 27.15 0.29
N ARG A 174 -12.99 25.83 0.06
CA ARG A 174 -11.82 25.26 -0.60
C ARG A 174 -11.63 25.78 -2.02
N GLU A 175 -12.72 25.94 -2.78
CA GLU A 175 -12.65 26.48 -4.14
C GLU A 175 -12.31 27.98 -4.13
N ALA A 176 -12.89 28.76 -3.22
CA ALA A 176 -12.64 30.19 -3.10
C ALA A 176 -11.16 30.51 -2.83
N HIS A 177 -10.47 29.65 -2.07
CA HIS A 177 -9.03 29.78 -1.78
C HIS A 177 -8.19 28.67 -2.42
N ARG A 178 -8.58 28.19 -3.62
CA ARG A 178 -7.93 27.08 -4.32
C ARG A 178 -6.42 27.27 -4.51
N GLN A 179 -5.96 28.50 -4.73
CA GLN A 179 -4.53 28.81 -4.89
C GLN A 179 -3.71 28.54 -3.62
N VAL A 180 -4.34 28.63 -2.45
CA VAL A 180 -3.72 28.36 -1.14
C VAL A 180 -3.81 26.88 -0.81
N PHE A 181 -5.02 26.31 -0.80
CA PHE A 181 -5.22 24.91 -0.39
C PHE A 181 -4.65 23.91 -1.40
N ARG A 182 -4.58 24.29 -2.68
CA ARG A 182 -4.08 23.48 -3.81
C ARG A 182 -4.72 22.07 -3.83
N PRO A 183 -6.06 21.98 -3.94
CA PRO A 183 -6.75 20.70 -3.99
C PRO A 183 -6.35 19.89 -5.22
N GLN A 184 -6.06 18.62 -4.99
CA GLN A 184 -6.06 17.55 -5.99
C GLN A 184 -7.34 16.74 -5.80
N VAL A 185 -8.14 16.61 -6.86
CA VAL A 185 -9.39 15.86 -6.83
C VAL A 185 -9.37 14.79 -7.91
N THR A 186 -9.40 13.53 -7.47
CA THR A 186 -9.40 12.36 -8.36
C THR A 186 -10.78 11.73 -8.36
N THR A 187 -11.38 11.60 -9.55
CA THR A 187 -12.66 10.90 -9.75
C THR A 187 -12.38 9.46 -10.15
N HIS A 188 -13.07 8.52 -9.51
CA HIS A 188 -12.85 7.07 -9.67
C HIS A 188 -13.89 6.42 -10.60
N ARG A 189 -13.61 5.18 -11.02
CA ARG A 189 -14.25 4.47 -12.15
C ARG A 189 -15.54 3.73 -11.77
N CYS A 190 -15.83 3.57 -10.48
CA CYS A 190 -17.07 2.95 -10.01
C CYS A 190 -18.19 3.97 -9.79
N ARG A 191 -19.40 3.58 -10.20
CA ARG A 191 -20.66 4.19 -9.80
C ARG A 191 -21.17 3.48 -8.56
N TYR A 192 -21.62 4.26 -7.56
CA TYR A 192 -22.25 3.72 -6.37
C TYR A 192 -23.52 4.49 -5.98
N ILE A 193 -24.39 3.82 -5.22
CA ILE A 193 -25.61 4.40 -4.64
C ILE A 193 -25.80 3.90 -3.20
N TRP A 194 -26.18 4.80 -2.30
CA TRP A 194 -26.52 4.47 -0.90
C TRP A 194 -28.02 4.29 -0.75
N LEU A 195 -28.43 3.14 -0.22
CA LEU A 195 -29.81 2.69 -0.03
C LEU A 195 -29.98 2.13 1.39
N ALA A 196 -31.22 1.83 1.76
CA ALA A 196 -31.54 1.11 2.99
C ALA A 196 -32.42 -0.11 2.75
N ALA A 197 -32.27 -1.09 3.64
CA ALA A 197 -33.19 -2.19 3.81
C ALA A 197 -33.93 -2.03 5.15
N ASP A 198 -35.19 -2.44 5.20
CA ASP A 198 -36.07 -2.39 6.38
C ASP A 198 -35.94 -3.64 7.27
N PHE A 199 -34.71 -4.14 7.36
CA PHE A 199 -34.31 -5.19 8.27
C PHE A 199 -32.83 -5.06 8.60
N ALA A 200 -32.44 -5.62 9.75
CA ALA A 200 -31.04 -5.74 10.12
C ALA A 200 -30.41 -6.99 9.47
N PHE A 201 -29.27 -6.82 8.78
CA PHE A 201 -28.40 -7.95 8.48
C PHE A 201 -27.76 -8.46 9.78
N GLU A 202 -27.55 -9.77 9.88
CA GLU A 202 -26.88 -10.40 11.03
C GLU A 202 -25.35 -10.15 11.03
N ALA A 203 -24.79 -9.83 9.87
CA ALA A 203 -23.36 -9.65 9.62
C ALA A 203 -23.12 -8.50 8.63
N PHE A 204 -21.88 -8.00 8.56
CA PHE A 204 -21.47 -7.17 7.42
C PHE A 204 -21.46 -8.07 6.17
N ARG A 205 -22.26 -7.75 5.16
CA ARG A 205 -22.41 -8.58 3.97
C ARG A 205 -21.74 -7.95 2.76
N PHE A 206 -20.86 -8.71 2.11
CA PHE A 206 -20.43 -8.50 0.74
C PHE A 206 -21.13 -9.52 -0.15
N GLU A 207 -21.97 -9.06 -1.08
CA GLU A 207 -22.66 -9.90 -2.05
C GLU A 207 -22.15 -9.58 -3.46
N ILE A 208 -21.59 -10.57 -4.15
CA ILE A 208 -21.04 -10.41 -5.50
C ILE A 208 -22.01 -11.01 -6.52
N ALA A 209 -22.57 -10.15 -7.38
CA ALA A 209 -23.46 -10.53 -8.46
C ALA A 209 -22.72 -10.50 -9.81
N GLU A 210 -22.59 -11.67 -10.44
CA GLU A 210 -22.09 -11.81 -11.82
C GLU A 210 -23.30 -11.78 -12.77
N THR A 211 -23.45 -10.70 -13.53
CA THR A 211 -24.58 -10.48 -14.45
C THR A 211 -24.13 -10.52 -15.91
N GLU A 212 -25.07 -10.56 -16.85
CA GLU A 212 -24.77 -10.46 -18.29
C GLU A 212 -24.09 -9.13 -18.69
N HIS A 213 -24.20 -8.09 -17.85
CA HIS A 213 -23.60 -6.78 -18.07
C HIS A 213 -22.22 -6.62 -17.41
N GLY A 214 -21.81 -7.58 -16.58
CA GLY A 214 -20.60 -7.52 -15.76
C GLY A 214 -20.87 -7.70 -14.27
N VAL A 215 -19.87 -7.36 -13.46
CA VAL A 215 -19.88 -7.61 -12.01
C VAL A 215 -20.46 -6.42 -11.26
N MET A 216 -21.37 -6.71 -10.33
CA MET A 216 -21.94 -5.74 -9.41
C MET A 216 -21.76 -6.25 -7.98
N GLN A 217 -21.69 -5.34 -7.02
CA GLN A 217 -21.55 -5.71 -5.62
C GLN A 217 -22.46 -4.93 -4.70
N LEU A 218 -22.88 -5.60 -3.64
CA LEU A 218 -23.65 -5.02 -2.55
C LEU A 218 -22.86 -5.12 -1.25
N HIS A 219 -22.83 -4.01 -0.52
CA HIS A 219 -22.26 -3.88 0.81
C HIS A 219 -23.42 -3.61 1.77
N GLY A 220 -23.71 -4.57 2.67
CA GLY A 220 -24.82 -4.50 3.60
C GLY A 220 -24.33 -4.49 5.05
N TYR A 221 -24.85 -3.60 5.90
CA TYR A 221 -24.57 -3.66 7.34
C TYR A 221 -25.69 -3.01 8.17
N PRO A 222 -26.01 -3.55 9.36
CA PRO A 222 -27.07 -3.01 10.19
C PRO A 222 -26.64 -1.68 10.83
N TYR A 223 -27.61 -0.78 11.04
CA TYR A 223 -27.40 0.47 11.81
C TYR A 223 -28.52 0.78 12.80
N ALA A 224 -29.60 0.00 12.76
CA ALA A 224 -30.69 -0.04 13.72
C ALA A 224 -31.17 -1.50 13.88
N PRO A 225 -31.95 -1.85 14.92
CA PRO A 225 -32.42 -3.21 15.15
C PRO A 225 -33.26 -3.78 14.00
N ASP A 226 -33.87 -2.90 13.21
CA ASP A 226 -34.80 -3.19 12.12
C ASP A 226 -34.37 -2.53 10.79
N ALA A 227 -33.13 -2.06 10.67
CA ALA A 227 -32.67 -1.41 9.43
C ALA A 227 -31.18 -1.58 9.13
N SER A 228 -30.87 -1.63 7.83
CA SER A 228 -29.50 -1.77 7.32
C SER A 228 -29.19 -0.78 6.22
N THR A 229 -27.92 -0.38 6.17
CA THR A 229 -27.34 0.30 5.02
C THR A 229 -27.12 -0.72 3.93
N VAL A 230 -27.43 -0.34 2.69
CA VAL A 230 -27.12 -1.09 1.48
C VAL A 230 -26.41 -0.16 0.50
N ILE A 231 -25.17 -0.47 0.15
CA ILE A 231 -24.44 0.25 -0.90
C ILE A 231 -24.33 -0.68 -2.09
N VAL A 232 -24.81 -0.25 -3.24
CA VAL A 232 -24.58 -0.97 -4.50
C VAL A 232 -23.51 -0.23 -5.28
N GLU A 233 -22.51 -0.95 -5.74
CA GLU A 233 -21.37 -0.42 -6.49
C GLU A 233 -21.07 -1.28 -7.71
N MET A 234 -20.65 -0.65 -8.80
CA MET A 234 -20.16 -1.33 -10.01
C MET A 234 -19.34 -0.37 -10.87
N ARG A 235 -18.57 -0.92 -11.80
CA ARG A 235 -17.86 -0.16 -12.82
C ARG A 235 -18.81 0.67 -13.70
N GLU A 236 -18.40 1.86 -14.11
CA GLU A 236 -19.23 2.76 -14.91
C GLU A 236 -19.73 2.10 -16.20
N GLU A 237 -18.89 1.34 -16.89
CA GLU A 237 -19.28 0.59 -18.08
C GLU A 237 -20.37 -0.47 -17.81
N VAL A 238 -20.35 -1.09 -16.62
CA VAL A 238 -21.36 -2.07 -16.18
C VAL A 238 -22.67 -1.35 -15.84
N TRP A 239 -22.57 -0.19 -15.17
CA TRP A 239 -23.71 0.66 -14.83
C TRP A 239 -24.45 1.14 -16.09
N GLN A 240 -23.70 1.59 -17.11
CA GLN A 240 -24.23 1.97 -18.42
C GLN A 240 -24.87 0.77 -19.13
N ALA A 241 -24.16 -0.36 -19.23
CA ALA A 241 -24.65 -1.56 -19.92
C ALA A 241 -25.92 -2.15 -19.28
N ALA A 242 -26.06 -2.02 -17.96
CA ALA A 242 -27.26 -2.45 -17.23
C ALA A 242 -28.44 -1.45 -17.31
N GLY A 243 -28.25 -0.31 -17.98
CA GLY A 243 -29.30 0.68 -18.24
C GLY A 243 -29.66 1.57 -17.05
N PHE A 244 -28.83 1.62 -15.99
CA PHE A 244 -29.14 2.44 -14.81
C PHE A 244 -29.12 3.95 -15.08
N ALA A 245 -28.43 4.39 -16.14
CA ALA A 245 -28.37 5.81 -16.53
C ALA A 245 -29.73 6.38 -16.94
N GLU A 246 -30.64 5.53 -17.41
CA GLU A 246 -31.97 5.91 -17.90
C GLU A 246 -33.06 5.75 -16.84
N LEU A 247 -32.72 5.16 -15.69
CA LEU A 247 -33.67 4.90 -14.61
C LEU A 247 -33.78 6.10 -13.68
N ASP A 248 -35.00 6.36 -13.21
CA ASP A 248 -35.20 7.19 -12.03
C ASP A 248 -34.77 6.42 -10.76
N ILE A 249 -34.92 7.07 -9.61
CA ILE A 249 -34.53 6.46 -8.33
C ILE A 249 -35.34 5.20 -8.03
N GLN A 250 -36.64 5.17 -8.32
CA GLN A 250 -37.48 4.01 -8.04
C GLN A 250 -37.11 2.82 -8.94
N GLY A 251 -36.89 3.07 -10.23
CA GLY A 251 -36.39 2.05 -11.15
C GLY A 251 -35.04 1.50 -10.73
N SER A 252 -34.15 2.35 -10.20
CA SER A 252 -32.86 1.90 -9.64
C SER A 252 -33.06 1.02 -8.39
N LEU A 253 -33.96 1.37 -7.48
CA LEU A 253 -34.29 0.56 -6.30
C LEU A 253 -34.81 -0.83 -6.70
N ASP A 254 -35.79 -0.88 -7.59
CA ASP A 254 -36.43 -2.12 -8.03
C ASP A 254 -35.44 -3.03 -8.75
N ARG A 255 -34.58 -2.45 -9.60
CA ARG A 255 -33.54 -3.19 -10.31
C ARG A 255 -32.48 -3.74 -9.34
N CYS A 256 -31.99 -2.93 -8.40
CA CYS A 256 -31.05 -3.39 -7.37
C CYS A 256 -31.67 -4.50 -6.50
N ALA A 257 -32.93 -4.33 -6.07
CA ALA A 257 -33.63 -5.34 -5.28
C ALA A 257 -33.79 -6.66 -6.03
N LYS A 258 -34.05 -6.61 -7.35
CA LYS A 258 -34.11 -7.80 -8.20
C LYS A 258 -32.75 -8.50 -8.35
N ILE A 259 -31.68 -7.74 -8.59
CA ILE A 259 -30.32 -8.29 -8.77
C ILE A 259 -29.83 -8.97 -7.47
N PHE A 260 -30.10 -8.35 -6.33
CA PHE A 260 -29.67 -8.84 -5.01
C PHE A 260 -30.81 -9.51 -4.23
N THR A 261 -31.76 -10.14 -4.92
CA THR A 261 -32.97 -10.71 -4.30
C THR A 261 -32.64 -11.71 -3.19
N ASP A 262 -31.62 -12.56 -3.37
CA ASP A 262 -31.22 -13.57 -2.38
C ASP A 262 -30.61 -12.92 -1.13
N ALA A 263 -29.84 -11.85 -1.29
CA ALA A 263 -29.29 -11.10 -0.16
C ALA A 263 -30.39 -10.36 0.62
N LEU A 264 -31.42 -9.87 -0.08
CA LEU A 264 -32.48 -9.06 0.51
C LEU A 264 -33.67 -9.89 1.01
N GLY A 265 -33.74 -11.18 0.64
CA GLY A 265 -34.90 -12.03 0.89
C GLY A 265 -36.14 -11.57 0.13
N GLY A 266 -35.95 -11.03 -1.08
CA GLY A 266 -37.03 -10.50 -1.93
C GLY A 266 -37.68 -9.20 -1.44
N ARG A 267 -37.11 -8.55 -0.42
CA ARG A 267 -37.63 -7.29 0.15
C ARG A 267 -37.18 -6.06 -0.64
N PRO A 268 -38.00 -4.98 -0.68
CA PRO A 268 -37.66 -3.76 -1.38
C PRO A 268 -36.55 -2.97 -0.67
N LEU A 269 -35.87 -2.12 -1.44
CA LEU A 269 -34.93 -1.13 -0.94
C LEU A 269 -35.60 0.23 -0.79
N ARG A 270 -35.07 1.08 0.09
CA ARG A 270 -35.54 2.45 0.34
C ARG A 270 -34.44 3.45 0.01
N SER A 271 -34.84 4.61 -0.52
CA SER A 271 -33.94 5.75 -0.79
C SER A 271 -34.09 6.84 0.28
N ASN A 272 -33.03 7.62 0.49
CA ASN A 272 -33.05 8.86 1.28
C ASN A 272 -32.11 9.86 0.58
N ASN A 273 -32.65 10.68 -0.32
CA ASN A 273 -31.88 11.55 -1.22
C ASN A 273 -30.74 10.80 -1.95
N SER A 274 -31.01 9.55 -2.33
CA SER A 274 -30.06 8.64 -2.97
C SER A 274 -29.87 9.00 -4.44
N ALA A 275 -28.63 8.97 -4.92
CA ALA A 275 -28.30 9.16 -6.33
C ALA A 275 -27.07 8.32 -6.70
N TRP A 276 -27.02 7.87 -7.96
CA TRP A 276 -25.81 7.30 -8.53
C TRP A 276 -24.73 8.37 -8.64
N THR A 277 -23.56 8.09 -8.07
CA THR A 277 -22.43 9.02 -8.09
C THR A 277 -21.11 8.27 -8.21
N THR A 278 -20.03 9.00 -8.44
CA THR A 278 -18.65 8.50 -8.49
C THR A 278 -17.90 9.02 -7.27
N PHE A 279 -17.07 8.17 -6.66
CA PHE A 279 -16.30 8.62 -5.51
C PHE A 279 -15.22 9.61 -5.96
N ARG A 280 -15.00 10.65 -5.14
CA ARG A 280 -13.96 11.66 -5.37
C ARG A 280 -12.99 11.65 -4.21
N THR A 281 -11.74 11.32 -4.46
CA THR A 281 -10.66 11.49 -3.48
C THR A 281 -10.19 12.94 -3.52
N VAL A 282 -10.25 13.62 -2.39
CA VAL A 282 -9.72 14.98 -2.20
C VAL A 282 -8.46 14.92 -1.35
N VAL A 283 -7.42 15.59 -1.82
CA VAL A 283 -6.18 15.84 -1.07
C VAL A 283 -5.87 17.33 -1.22
N ASN A 284 -5.64 18.03 -0.11
CA ASN A 284 -5.19 19.42 -0.13
C ASN A 284 -3.74 19.51 0.36
N ALA A 285 -2.93 20.37 -0.26
CA ALA A 285 -1.55 20.62 0.15
C ALA A 285 -1.49 21.36 1.49
N HIS A 286 -2.44 22.27 1.73
CA HIS A 286 -2.62 23.03 2.98
C HIS A 286 -4.07 22.94 3.42
N TRP A 287 -4.33 22.94 4.73
CA TRP A 287 -5.70 22.87 5.27
C TRP A 287 -6.13 24.18 5.92
N SER A 288 -5.24 25.15 6.09
CA SER A 288 -5.51 26.44 6.69
C SER A 288 -5.07 27.63 5.83
N HIS A 289 -5.75 28.76 6.01
CA HIS A 289 -5.45 30.03 5.38
C HIS A 289 -5.91 31.17 6.31
N GLY A 290 -4.95 31.92 6.87
CA GLY A 290 -5.25 32.95 7.86
C GLY A 290 -5.94 32.34 9.07
N ASN A 291 -7.16 32.81 9.37
CA ASN A 291 -8.02 32.27 10.43
C ASN A 291 -9.04 31.23 9.92
N THR A 292 -8.92 30.75 8.68
CA THR A 292 -9.81 29.73 8.11
C THR A 292 -9.12 28.37 8.06
N VAL A 293 -9.82 27.30 8.45
CA VAL A 293 -9.32 25.91 8.42
C VAL A 293 -10.37 24.97 7.82
N LEU A 294 -9.93 24.04 6.97
CA LEU A 294 -10.73 22.96 6.40
C LEU A 294 -10.83 21.79 7.38
N LEU A 295 -11.99 21.15 7.47
CA LEU A 295 -12.24 20.02 8.36
C LEU A 295 -13.04 18.91 7.67
N GLY A 296 -12.67 17.65 7.91
CA GLY A 296 -13.36 16.48 7.34
C GLY A 296 -13.32 16.46 5.81
N ASP A 297 -14.45 16.12 5.18
CA ASP A 297 -14.56 15.97 3.71
C ASP A 297 -14.21 17.25 2.90
N ALA A 298 -14.17 18.42 3.54
CA ALA A 298 -13.65 19.64 2.92
C ALA A 298 -12.11 19.57 2.75
N ALA A 299 -11.41 19.04 3.75
CA ALA A 299 -9.95 18.93 3.81
C ALA A 299 -9.42 17.67 3.08
N HIS A 300 -10.11 16.56 3.17
CA HIS A 300 -9.68 15.28 2.58
C HIS A 300 -10.84 14.28 2.53
N THR A 301 -10.76 13.27 1.66
CA THR A 301 -11.75 12.18 1.66
C THR A 301 -11.09 10.80 1.56
N ALA A 302 -11.76 9.78 2.10
CA ALA A 302 -11.34 8.39 2.03
C ALA A 302 -12.52 7.49 1.63
N HIS A 303 -12.29 6.53 0.72
CA HIS A 303 -13.33 5.65 0.18
C HIS A 303 -14.11 4.92 1.29
N PHE A 304 -15.44 4.89 1.18
CA PHE A 304 -16.33 4.31 2.20
C PHE A 304 -16.06 2.82 2.47
N SER A 305 -15.41 2.12 1.53
CA SER A 305 -15.07 0.71 1.66
C SER A 305 -14.24 0.30 2.88
N ILE A 306 -13.63 1.26 3.58
CA ILE A 306 -12.89 1.02 4.83
C ILE A 306 -13.52 1.72 6.05
N GLY A 307 -14.73 2.26 5.92
CA GLY A 307 -15.53 2.79 7.03
C GLY A 307 -14.94 4.04 7.71
N SER A 308 -14.33 4.97 6.97
CA SER A 308 -13.49 6.01 7.58
C SER A 308 -13.97 7.46 7.47
N GLY A 309 -14.95 7.82 6.63
CA GLY A 309 -15.31 9.22 6.37
C GLY A 309 -15.73 10.00 7.63
N THR A 310 -16.83 9.60 8.27
CA THR A 310 -17.30 10.24 9.52
C THR A 310 -16.30 10.11 10.66
N LYS A 311 -15.63 8.95 10.77
CA LYS A 311 -14.56 8.72 11.75
C LYS A 311 -13.49 9.80 11.65
N LEU A 312 -12.95 10.03 10.45
CA LEU A 312 -11.90 11.01 10.24
C LEU A 312 -12.37 12.43 10.56
N ALA A 313 -13.59 12.81 10.15
CA ALA A 313 -14.12 14.14 10.44
C ALA A 313 -14.28 14.42 11.94
N VAL A 314 -14.66 13.40 12.74
CA VAL A 314 -14.77 13.50 14.20
C VAL A 314 -13.39 13.59 14.86
N GLU A 315 -12.43 12.78 14.42
CA GLU A 315 -11.05 12.85 14.90
C GLU A 315 -10.38 14.19 14.56
N ASP A 316 -10.67 14.73 13.37
CA ASP A 316 -10.19 16.04 12.96
C ASP A 316 -10.73 17.15 13.87
N ALA A 317 -12.01 17.09 14.24
CA ALA A 317 -12.60 18.02 15.19
C ALA A 317 -11.95 17.94 16.58
N LEU A 318 -11.64 16.73 17.05
CA LEU A 318 -10.96 16.50 18.32
C LEU A 318 -9.54 17.06 18.30
N ALA A 319 -8.75 16.75 17.27
CA ALA A 319 -7.38 17.23 17.13
C ALA A 319 -7.32 18.75 16.96
N LEU A 320 -8.21 19.34 16.16
CA LEU A 320 -8.29 20.80 16.01
C LEU A 320 -8.61 21.47 17.35
N ALA A 321 -9.58 20.96 18.10
CA ALA A 321 -9.94 21.51 19.40
C ALA A 321 -8.79 21.40 20.42
N ALA A 322 -8.06 20.28 20.43
CA ALA A 322 -6.88 20.09 21.27
C ALA A 322 -5.75 21.07 20.89
N CYS A 323 -5.41 21.17 19.60
CA CYS A 323 -4.37 22.08 19.11
C CYS A 323 -4.69 23.55 19.44
N LEU A 324 -5.96 23.96 19.36
CA LEU A 324 -6.39 25.31 19.72
C LEU A 324 -6.25 25.63 21.22
N GLU A 325 -6.25 24.62 22.08
CA GLU A 325 -6.09 24.77 23.53
C GLU A 325 -4.61 24.69 23.94
N GLU A 326 -3.84 23.82 23.29
CA GLU A 326 -2.44 23.54 23.63
C GLU A 326 -1.47 24.59 23.09
N GLN A 327 -1.79 25.23 21.95
CA GLN A 327 -0.91 26.15 21.27
C GLN A 327 -1.18 27.61 21.68
N PRO A 328 -0.13 28.48 21.71
CA PRO A 328 -0.24 29.84 22.24
C PRO A 328 -1.01 30.81 21.35
N ASP A 329 -1.09 30.53 20.04
CA ASP A 329 -1.76 31.37 19.06
C ASP A 329 -2.40 30.55 17.93
N LEU A 330 -3.34 31.17 17.22
CA LEU A 330 -4.12 30.51 16.18
C LEU A 330 -3.26 29.99 15.01
N PRO A 331 -2.33 30.77 14.41
CA PRO A 331 -1.47 30.25 13.34
C PRO A 331 -0.70 28.99 13.75
N THR A 332 -0.14 28.98 14.96
CA THR A 332 0.60 27.82 15.49
C THR A 332 -0.34 26.63 15.74
N ALA A 333 -1.55 26.87 16.25
CA ALA A 333 -2.58 25.84 16.42
C ALA A 333 -2.99 25.17 15.10
N LEU A 334 -3.24 25.97 14.05
CA LEU A 334 -3.66 25.44 12.75
C LEU A 334 -2.52 24.65 12.07
N GLN A 335 -1.28 25.11 12.22
CA GLN A 335 -0.11 24.37 11.75
C GLN A 335 0.07 23.04 12.50
N ALA A 336 -0.06 23.04 13.83
CA ALA A 336 0.03 21.83 14.66
C ALA A 336 -1.05 20.81 14.26
N TYR A 337 -2.28 21.26 14.01
CA TYR A 337 -3.37 20.42 13.52
C TYR A 337 -3.03 19.76 12.18
N GLU A 338 -2.46 20.51 11.23
CA GLU A 338 -2.02 19.97 9.94
C GLU A 338 -0.91 18.93 10.09
N ASP A 339 0.09 19.21 10.93
CA ASP A 339 1.26 18.34 11.13
C ASP A 339 0.88 17.04 11.84
N GLU A 340 -0.09 17.08 12.75
CA GLU A 340 -0.63 15.90 13.43
C GLU A 340 -1.50 15.05 12.49
N ARG A 341 -2.44 15.68 11.78
CA ARG A 341 -3.50 14.93 11.07
C ARG A 341 -3.13 14.48 9.68
N LYS A 342 -2.35 15.25 8.92
CA LYS A 342 -1.99 14.88 7.53
C LYS A 342 -1.34 13.50 7.41
N PRO A 343 -0.37 13.10 8.25
CA PRO A 343 0.24 11.76 8.14
C PRO A 343 -0.76 10.62 8.37
N VAL A 344 -1.66 10.79 9.35
CA VAL A 344 -2.70 9.81 9.70
C VAL A 344 -3.74 9.68 8.57
N VAL A 345 -4.18 10.81 8.03
CA VAL A 345 -5.10 10.87 6.89
C VAL A 345 -4.46 10.25 5.65
N ALA A 346 -3.21 10.62 5.31
CA ALA A 346 -2.51 10.06 4.17
C ALA A 346 -2.37 8.53 4.27
N SER A 347 -2.11 8.01 5.47
CA SER A 347 -2.10 6.57 5.74
C SER A 347 -3.46 5.92 5.48
N THR A 348 -4.54 6.57 5.90
CA THR A 348 -5.92 6.09 5.70
C THR A 348 -6.35 6.17 4.23
N GLN A 349 -6.02 7.24 3.53
CA GLN A 349 -6.29 7.39 2.10
C GLN A 349 -5.56 6.32 1.27
N ARG A 350 -4.30 5.98 1.60
CA ARG A 350 -3.58 4.88 0.93
C ARG A 350 -4.30 3.54 1.10
N ALA A 351 -4.78 3.21 2.30
CA ALA A 351 -5.53 1.98 2.56
C ALA A 351 -6.90 1.98 1.86
N ALA A 352 -7.58 3.13 1.85
CA ALA A 352 -8.85 3.32 1.18
C ALA A 352 -8.72 3.16 -0.33
N ARG A 353 -7.65 3.72 -0.92
CA ARG A 353 -7.32 3.59 -2.34
C ARG A 353 -7.05 2.14 -2.72
N ALA A 354 -6.23 1.42 -1.96
CA ALA A 354 -5.98 -0.01 -2.23
C ALA A 354 -7.28 -0.84 -2.20
N SER A 355 -8.21 -0.51 -1.30
CA SER A 355 -9.53 -1.15 -1.23
C SER A 355 -10.44 -0.74 -2.40
N LEU A 356 -10.44 0.53 -2.78
CA LEU A 356 -11.19 1.05 -3.93
C LEU A 356 -10.71 0.40 -5.23
N GLU A 357 -9.41 0.40 -5.50
CA GLU A 357 -8.82 -0.17 -6.71
C GLU A 357 -9.14 -1.67 -6.84
N TRP A 358 -9.12 -2.40 -5.71
CA TRP A 358 -9.50 -3.81 -5.68
C TRP A 358 -10.95 -4.02 -6.13
N PHE A 359 -11.86 -3.13 -5.74
CA PHE A 359 -13.27 -3.19 -6.14
C PHE A 359 -13.49 -2.76 -7.60
N GLU A 360 -12.74 -1.76 -8.09
CA GLU A 360 -12.77 -1.39 -9.50
C GLU A 360 -12.28 -2.52 -10.42
N ASP A 361 -11.36 -3.33 -9.92
CA ASP A 361 -10.76 -4.45 -10.65
C ASP A 361 -11.32 -5.82 -10.19
N LEU A 362 -12.45 -5.84 -9.49
CA LEU A 362 -13.05 -7.04 -8.89
C LEU A 362 -13.16 -8.22 -9.87
N ALA A 363 -13.48 -7.95 -11.14
CA ALA A 363 -13.62 -8.95 -12.19
C ALA A 363 -12.36 -9.83 -12.34
N ARG A 364 -11.17 -9.29 -12.06
CA ARG A 364 -9.88 -10.00 -12.11
C ARG A 364 -9.81 -11.20 -11.16
N TYR A 365 -10.54 -11.16 -10.06
CA TYR A 365 -10.44 -12.15 -8.98
C TYR A 365 -11.54 -13.20 -9.01
N LEU A 366 -12.47 -13.14 -9.96
CA LEU A 366 -13.60 -14.07 -10.01
C LEU A 366 -13.17 -15.52 -10.24
N ASP A 367 -12.03 -15.79 -10.85
CA ASP A 367 -11.58 -17.18 -11.03
C ASP A 367 -10.82 -17.74 -9.82
N GLN A 368 -10.65 -16.95 -8.75
CA GLN A 368 -10.04 -17.43 -7.52
C GLN A 368 -10.92 -18.48 -6.82
N PRO A 369 -10.31 -19.48 -6.15
CA PRO A 369 -11.02 -20.37 -5.23
C PRO A 369 -11.83 -19.56 -4.20
N PRO A 370 -13.06 -19.98 -3.85
CA PRO A 370 -13.98 -19.17 -3.04
C PRO A 370 -13.40 -18.65 -1.72
N ARG A 371 -12.62 -19.47 -0.99
CA ARG A 371 -11.99 -19.01 0.27
C ARG A 371 -10.80 -18.10 0.04
N GLN A 372 -10.02 -18.32 -1.02
CA GLN A 372 -8.94 -17.42 -1.40
C GLN A 372 -9.50 -16.05 -1.80
N PHE A 373 -10.60 -16.01 -2.57
CA PHE A 373 -11.33 -14.79 -2.89
C PHE A 373 -11.78 -14.04 -1.63
N ALA A 374 -12.42 -14.75 -0.69
CA ALA A 374 -12.85 -14.15 0.58
C ALA A 374 -11.67 -13.59 1.39
N PHE A 375 -10.55 -14.33 1.47
CA PHE A 375 -9.34 -13.85 2.15
C PHE A 375 -8.72 -12.64 1.43
N ASN A 376 -8.67 -12.63 0.10
CA ASN A 376 -8.18 -11.51 -0.69
C ASN A 376 -9.04 -10.26 -0.47
N LEU A 377 -10.37 -10.40 -0.48
CA LEU A 377 -11.31 -9.33 -0.15
C LEU A 377 -11.04 -8.78 1.25
N LEU A 378 -10.93 -9.64 2.26
CA LEU A 378 -10.71 -9.21 3.65
C LEU A 378 -9.37 -8.47 3.84
N THR A 379 -8.34 -8.84 3.07
CA THR A 379 -6.98 -8.26 3.17
C THR A 379 -6.67 -7.17 2.13
N ARG A 380 -7.65 -6.76 1.30
CA ARG A 380 -7.47 -5.76 0.21
C ARG A 380 -6.91 -4.41 0.66
N SER A 381 -7.34 -3.92 1.82
CA SER A 381 -6.89 -2.63 2.37
C SER A 381 -5.47 -2.68 2.94
N ARG A 382 -4.90 -3.88 3.08
CA ARG A 382 -3.61 -4.17 3.74
C ARG A 382 -3.57 -3.81 5.23
N ARG A 383 -4.67 -3.32 5.82
CA ARG A 383 -4.78 -3.10 7.27
C ARG A 383 -5.10 -4.39 8.02
N VAL A 384 -5.91 -5.23 7.39
CA VAL A 384 -6.16 -6.59 7.82
C VAL A 384 -5.20 -7.49 7.07
N THR A 385 -4.45 -8.29 7.81
CA THR A 385 -3.39 -9.18 7.33
C THR A 385 -3.67 -10.61 7.76
N HIS A 386 -2.81 -11.54 7.35
CA HIS A 386 -2.90 -12.95 7.74
C HIS A 386 -2.90 -13.15 9.26
N ASP A 387 -1.95 -12.56 9.97
CA ASP A 387 -1.86 -12.69 11.43
C ASP A 387 -3.02 -11.99 12.13
N ASN A 388 -3.39 -10.80 11.65
CA ASN A 388 -4.56 -10.10 12.19
C ASN A 388 -5.85 -10.90 11.99
N LEU A 389 -6.08 -11.52 10.82
CA LEU A 389 -7.22 -12.42 10.60
C LEU A 389 -7.13 -13.69 11.42
N ARG A 390 -5.94 -14.23 11.66
CA ARG A 390 -5.76 -15.40 12.53
C ARG A 390 -6.17 -15.10 13.98
N LEU A 391 -5.84 -13.91 14.47
CA LEU A 391 -6.22 -13.45 15.81
C LEU A 391 -7.74 -13.28 15.93
N ARG A 392 -8.40 -12.80 14.88
CA ARG A 392 -9.86 -12.60 14.82
C ARG A 392 -10.62 -13.92 14.62
N ASP A 393 -10.23 -14.69 13.61
CA ASP A 393 -10.85 -15.95 13.22
C ASP A 393 -9.80 -16.98 12.75
N ALA A 394 -9.26 -17.70 13.72
CA ALA A 394 -8.31 -18.78 13.47
C ALA A 394 -8.93 -19.92 12.65
N ARG A 395 -10.25 -20.15 12.72
CA ARG A 395 -10.92 -21.24 11.99
C ARG A 395 -10.99 -20.91 10.51
N PHE A 396 -11.43 -19.70 10.15
CA PHE A 396 -11.43 -19.20 8.78
C PHE A 396 -10.02 -19.21 8.19
N THR A 397 -9.05 -18.60 8.88
CA THR A 397 -7.68 -18.50 8.40
C THR A 397 -7.05 -19.88 8.19
N SER A 398 -7.25 -20.82 9.12
CA SER A 398 -6.76 -22.20 8.96
C SER A 398 -7.46 -22.95 7.81
N ALA A 399 -8.70 -22.60 7.47
CA ALA A 399 -9.38 -23.18 6.31
C ALA A 399 -8.81 -22.66 5.00
N VAL A 400 -8.52 -21.35 4.91
CA VAL A 400 -7.85 -20.74 3.76
C VAL A 400 -6.49 -21.38 3.52
N GLU A 401 -5.69 -21.57 4.57
CA GLU A 401 -4.38 -22.24 4.48
C GLU A 401 -4.45 -23.68 3.99
N ARG A 402 -5.42 -24.46 4.49
CA ARG A 402 -5.60 -25.85 4.03
C ARG A 402 -5.99 -25.90 2.55
N GLU A 403 -6.86 -25.01 2.09
CA GLU A 403 -7.29 -24.94 0.69
C GLU A 403 -6.16 -24.46 -0.23
N PHE A 404 -5.31 -23.56 0.25
CA PHE A 404 -4.08 -23.16 -0.43
C PHE A 404 -3.06 -24.32 -0.55
N GLY A 405 -3.16 -25.33 0.32
CA GLY A 405 -2.25 -26.47 0.36
C GLY A 405 -1.08 -26.31 1.33
N CYS A 406 -1.21 -25.45 2.35
CA CYS A 406 -0.23 -25.39 3.44
C CYS A 406 -0.23 -26.71 4.22
N PRO A 407 0.94 -27.36 4.41
CA PRO A 407 1.04 -28.47 5.35
C PRO A 407 0.62 -28.05 6.78
N PRO A 408 0.11 -28.96 7.62
CA PRO A 408 -0.31 -28.62 8.99
C PRO A 408 0.79 -27.87 9.77
N GLY A 409 0.42 -26.73 10.36
CA GLY A 409 1.34 -25.89 11.14
C GLY A 409 2.42 -25.18 10.33
N THR A 410 2.33 -25.17 8.99
CA THR A 410 3.29 -24.46 8.12
C THR A 410 2.72 -23.13 7.68
N PRO A 411 3.33 -21.99 8.06
CA PRO A 411 2.94 -20.69 7.53
C PRO A 411 3.07 -20.63 6.00
N PRO A 412 2.22 -19.87 5.30
CA PRO A 412 2.20 -19.79 3.84
C PRO A 412 3.56 -19.46 3.23
N MET A 413 4.33 -18.55 3.85
CA MET A 413 5.66 -18.18 3.38
C MET A 413 6.65 -19.35 3.36
N PHE A 414 6.43 -20.40 4.17
CA PHE A 414 7.29 -21.59 4.26
C PHE A 414 6.80 -22.77 3.41
N THR A 415 5.81 -22.56 2.55
CA THR A 415 5.43 -23.54 1.55
C THR A 415 6.47 -23.57 0.42
N PRO A 416 6.84 -24.76 -0.10
CA PRO A 416 7.79 -24.85 -1.19
C PRO A 416 7.20 -24.29 -2.49
N PHE A 417 8.07 -23.88 -3.40
CA PHE A 417 7.70 -23.42 -4.74
C PHE A 417 8.63 -24.01 -5.78
N ARG A 418 8.06 -24.53 -6.88
CA ARG A 418 8.84 -25.18 -7.93
C ARG A 418 8.81 -24.35 -9.20
N LEU A 419 9.99 -24.05 -9.72
CA LEU A 419 10.23 -23.47 -11.04
C LEU A 419 11.10 -24.45 -11.82
N ARG A 420 10.60 -25.02 -12.92
CA ARG A 420 11.29 -26.07 -13.69
C ARG A 420 11.84 -27.20 -12.79
N GLY A 421 13.16 -27.43 -12.82
CA GLY A 421 13.87 -28.39 -11.98
C GLY A 421 14.21 -27.88 -10.58
N LEU A 422 14.09 -26.57 -10.32
CA LEU A 422 14.42 -25.95 -9.04
C LEU A 422 13.21 -25.96 -8.10
N THR A 423 13.37 -26.54 -6.92
CA THR A 423 12.39 -26.41 -5.82
C THR A 423 12.96 -25.51 -4.74
N LEU A 424 12.39 -24.33 -4.57
CA LEU A 424 12.65 -23.45 -3.44
C LEU A 424 11.95 -23.99 -2.20
N ARG A 425 12.66 -24.07 -1.07
CA ARG A 425 12.10 -24.59 0.18
C ARG A 425 11.02 -23.70 0.80
N ASN A 426 11.00 -22.42 0.43
CA ASN A 426 10.03 -21.44 0.90
C ASN A 426 9.85 -20.30 -0.13
N ARG A 427 8.91 -19.40 0.14
CA ARG A 427 8.48 -18.30 -0.76
C ARG A 427 9.30 -17.01 -0.61
N VAL A 428 10.38 -17.03 0.19
CA VAL A 428 11.16 -15.83 0.51
C VAL A 428 12.38 -15.73 -0.40
N VAL A 429 12.50 -14.58 -1.06
CA VAL A 429 13.63 -14.23 -1.93
C VAL A 429 14.39 -13.07 -1.30
N VAL A 430 15.72 -13.15 -1.24
CA VAL A 430 16.57 -11.98 -0.99
C VAL A 430 16.73 -11.26 -2.32
N SER A 431 16.20 -10.03 -2.40
CA SER A 431 16.20 -9.25 -3.65
C SER A 431 17.62 -8.86 -4.07
N PRO A 432 17.90 -8.71 -5.38
CA PRO A 432 19.14 -8.13 -5.89
C PRO A 432 19.42 -6.75 -5.29
N MET A 433 20.60 -6.57 -4.71
CA MET A 433 21.03 -5.31 -4.06
C MET A 433 22.50 -5.03 -4.40
N ASP A 434 22.76 -3.98 -5.18
CA ASP A 434 24.14 -3.57 -5.50
C ASP A 434 24.89 -3.16 -4.23
N MET A 435 26.00 -3.86 -3.97
CA MET A 435 26.83 -3.63 -2.80
C MET A 435 28.02 -2.72 -3.09
N TYR A 436 28.31 -2.46 -4.37
CA TYR A 436 29.36 -1.57 -4.84
C TYR A 436 30.74 -1.86 -4.19
N SER A 437 31.03 -3.15 -3.96
CA SER A 437 32.19 -3.62 -3.18
C SER A 437 33.15 -4.50 -3.98
N ALA A 438 33.01 -4.56 -5.30
CA ALA A 438 33.92 -5.26 -6.19
C ALA A 438 35.14 -4.40 -6.56
N THR A 439 36.19 -5.05 -7.06
CA THR A 439 37.33 -4.39 -7.68
C THR A 439 37.47 -4.93 -9.09
N ASP A 440 37.39 -4.06 -10.10
CA ASP A 440 37.43 -4.43 -11.52
C ASP A 440 36.44 -5.55 -11.87
N GLY A 441 35.22 -5.46 -11.32
CA GLY A 441 34.18 -6.46 -11.47
C GLY A 441 34.40 -7.77 -10.72
N LEU A 442 35.53 -7.99 -10.05
CA LEU A 442 35.80 -9.21 -9.30
C LEU A 442 35.07 -9.20 -7.95
N PRO A 443 34.15 -10.15 -7.68
CA PRO A 443 33.58 -10.29 -6.34
C PRO A 443 34.64 -10.74 -5.32
N GLY A 444 34.80 -9.97 -4.25
CA GLY A 444 35.68 -10.30 -3.11
C GLY A 444 34.97 -10.90 -1.89
N ASP A 445 35.69 -10.95 -0.77
CA ASP A 445 35.22 -11.54 0.50
C ASP A 445 33.98 -10.86 1.07
N PHE A 446 33.78 -9.57 0.79
CA PHE A 446 32.54 -8.88 1.15
C PHE A 446 31.32 -9.61 0.57
N HIS A 447 31.33 -9.98 -0.71
CA HIS A 447 30.21 -10.66 -1.36
C HIS A 447 30.03 -12.08 -0.81
N LEU A 448 31.13 -12.79 -0.53
CA LEU A 448 31.08 -14.11 0.09
C LEU A 448 30.38 -14.05 1.46
N VAL A 449 30.80 -13.13 2.33
CA VAL A 449 30.19 -12.97 3.67
C VAL A 449 28.76 -12.45 3.55
N HIS A 450 28.52 -11.48 2.68
CA HIS A 450 27.20 -10.89 2.47
C HIS A 450 26.19 -11.95 2.03
N LEU A 451 26.42 -12.61 0.90
CA LEU A 451 25.52 -13.61 0.32
C LEU A 451 25.47 -14.88 1.18
N GLY A 452 26.61 -15.32 1.70
CA GLY A 452 26.70 -16.47 2.59
C GLY A 452 25.87 -16.32 3.86
N ALA A 453 25.90 -15.14 4.51
CA ALA A 453 25.10 -14.88 5.69
C ALA A 453 23.59 -14.94 5.41
N ARG A 454 23.13 -14.40 4.27
CA ARG A 454 21.72 -14.47 3.86
C ARG A 454 21.30 -15.89 3.48
N ALA A 455 22.21 -16.65 2.86
CA ALA A 455 21.95 -18.04 2.52
C ALA A 455 21.78 -18.92 3.76
N LEU A 456 22.64 -18.72 4.77
CA LEU A 456 22.50 -19.32 6.10
C LEU A 456 21.26 -18.78 6.85
N GLY A 457 20.75 -17.62 6.46
CA GLY A 457 19.60 -16.91 7.03
C GLY A 457 18.22 -17.44 6.66
N GLY A 458 18.13 -18.55 5.93
CA GLY A 458 16.88 -19.32 5.81
C GLY A 458 16.02 -19.01 4.58
N ALA A 459 16.36 -18.00 3.77
CA ALA A 459 15.63 -17.69 2.54
C ALA A 459 15.60 -18.87 1.55
N GLY A 460 14.59 -18.94 0.69
CA GLY A 460 14.47 -19.98 -0.34
C GLY A 460 15.41 -19.72 -1.52
N LEU A 461 15.57 -18.44 -1.88
CA LEU A 461 16.44 -17.97 -2.95
C LEU A 461 17.20 -16.73 -2.49
N VAL A 462 18.51 -16.69 -2.73
CA VAL A 462 19.34 -15.50 -2.54
C VAL A 462 19.80 -15.03 -3.92
N MET A 463 19.42 -13.82 -4.30
CA MET A 463 19.91 -13.22 -5.54
C MET A 463 21.21 -12.46 -5.29
N THR A 464 22.12 -12.50 -6.25
CA THR A 464 23.24 -11.55 -6.31
C THR A 464 22.74 -10.12 -6.53
N GLU A 465 23.64 -9.16 -6.39
CA GLU A 465 23.50 -7.85 -7.04
C GLU A 465 23.41 -7.94 -8.58
N MET A 466 23.24 -6.81 -9.27
CA MET A 466 23.34 -6.79 -10.73
C MET A 466 24.78 -7.07 -11.15
N VAL A 467 24.99 -8.23 -11.77
CA VAL A 467 26.28 -8.66 -12.28
C VAL A 467 26.42 -8.20 -13.73
N CYS A 468 27.41 -7.34 -13.96
CA CYS A 468 27.57 -6.65 -15.23
C CYS A 468 28.19 -7.55 -16.30
N VAL A 469 27.63 -7.54 -17.50
CA VAL A 469 28.05 -8.42 -18.61
C VAL A 469 29.27 -7.91 -19.38
N SER A 470 29.74 -6.70 -19.07
CA SER A 470 30.91 -6.04 -19.65
C SER A 470 31.52 -5.05 -18.67
N GLU A 471 32.72 -4.58 -18.97
CA GLU A 471 33.41 -3.59 -18.15
C GLU A 471 32.67 -2.23 -18.17
N GLU A 472 32.24 -1.79 -19.35
CA GLU A 472 31.51 -0.55 -19.57
C GLU A 472 30.03 -0.64 -19.14
N GLY A 473 29.52 -1.86 -18.97
CA GLY A 473 28.17 -2.13 -18.47
C GLY A 473 28.01 -1.95 -16.97
N ARG A 474 29.07 -1.59 -16.25
CA ARG A 474 29.01 -1.29 -14.81
C ARG A 474 28.26 0.00 -14.51
N ILE A 475 27.58 0.04 -13.36
CA ILE A 475 26.99 1.28 -12.82
C ILE A 475 28.12 2.14 -12.27
N THR A 476 28.90 1.57 -11.36
CA THR A 476 30.00 2.22 -10.65
C THR A 476 31.26 1.36 -10.73
N PRO A 477 32.45 1.90 -10.37
CA PRO A 477 33.67 1.10 -10.28
C PRO A 477 33.56 -0.10 -9.33
N GLY A 478 32.66 -0.03 -8.34
CA GLY A 478 32.42 -1.07 -7.34
C GLY A 478 31.44 -2.17 -7.78
N CYS A 479 30.85 -2.10 -8.98
CA CYS A 479 29.95 -3.14 -9.46
C CYS A 479 30.67 -4.43 -9.80
N THR A 480 30.06 -5.56 -9.47
CA THR A 480 30.52 -6.88 -9.92
C THR A 480 30.30 -7.11 -11.41
N GLY A 481 31.07 -8.03 -11.99
CA GLY A 481 31.00 -8.41 -13.40
C GLY A 481 31.09 -9.93 -13.61
N LEU A 482 30.76 -10.35 -14.83
CA LEU A 482 30.89 -11.73 -15.31
C LEU A 482 31.32 -11.78 -16.79
N TYR A 483 32.24 -10.89 -17.17
CA TYR A 483 32.76 -10.78 -18.54
C TYR A 483 34.07 -11.53 -18.77
N ASN A 484 34.72 -12.02 -17.71
CA ASN A 484 35.97 -12.79 -17.83
C ASN A 484 36.02 -14.02 -16.91
N GLY A 485 37.05 -14.86 -17.09
CA GLY A 485 37.20 -16.12 -16.34
C GLY A 485 37.55 -15.94 -14.86
N LYS A 486 38.29 -14.88 -14.48
CA LYS A 486 38.63 -14.61 -13.07
C LYS A 486 37.39 -14.28 -12.26
N GLN A 487 36.47 -13.51 -12.84
CA GLN A 487 35.18 -13.20 -12.24
C GLN A 487 34.30 -14.45 -12.08
N ALA A 488 34.26 -15.32 -13.11
CA ALA A 488 33.54 -16.59 -13.01
C ALA A 488 34.08 -17.48 -11.88
N GLU A 489 35.39 -17.53 -11.68
CA GLU A 489 36.01 -18.23 -10.55
C GLU A 489 35.61 -17.63 -9.20
N GLY A 490 35.64 -16.29 -9.09
CA GLY A 490 35.20 -15.59 -7.88
C GLY A 490 33.76 -15.88 -7.51
N TRP A 491 32.87 -15.92 -8.51
CA TRP A 491 31.47 -16.30 -8.31
C TRP A 491 31.31 -17.78 -7.95
N ARG A 492 32.06 -18.69 -8.59
CA ARG A 492 32.06 -20.12 -8.26
C ARG A 492 32.40 -20.38 -6.79
N ARG A 493 33.38 -19.65 -6.23
CA ARG A 493 33.69 -19.74 -4.80
C ARG A 493 32.48 -19.42 -3.92
N ILE A 494 31.65 -18.47 -4.31
CA ILE A 494 30.48 -18.03 -3.53
C ILE A 494 29.32 -19.04 -3.66
N THR A 495 29.03 -19.50 -4.88
CA THR A 495 27.99 -20.51 -5.12
C THR A 495 28.34 -21.84 -4.43
N ASP A 496 29.60 -22.29 -4.53
CA ASP A 496 30.10 -23.48 -3.84
C ASP A 496 29.93 -23.35 -2.32
N PHE A 497 30.22 -22.17 -1.76
CA PHE A 497 29.99 -21.90 -0.33
C PHE A 497 28.51 -22.03 0.01
N VAL A 498 27.60 -21.41 -0.75
CA VAL A 498 26.16 -21.47 -0.49
C VAL A 498 25.64 -22.90 -0.56
N HIS A 499 25.99 -23.64 -1.62
CA HIS A 499 25.55 -25.03 -1.80
C HIS A 499 26.09 -25.96 -0.71
N THR A 500 27.33 -25.74 -0.25
CA THR A 500 27.98 -26.58 0.77
C THR A 500 27.51 -26.23 2.18
N GLN A 501 27.43 -24.93 2.52
CA GLN A 501 27.22 -24.46 3.89
C GLN A 501 25.74 -24.18 4.22
N ALA A 502 24.91 -23.92 3.22
CA ALA A 502 23.50 -23.62 3.37
C ALA A 502 22.62 -24.53 2.47
N PRO A 503 22.70 -25.87 2.64
CA PRO A 503 21.94 -26.80 1.80
C PRO A 503 20.43 -26.48 1.83
N GLY A 504 19.81 -26.49 0.65
CA GLY A 504 18.41 -26.12 0.45
C GLY A 504 18.13 -24.63 0.25
N THR A 505 19.16 -23.77 0.27
CA THR A 505 19.10 -22.40 -0.25
C THR A 505 19.57 -22.39 -1.70
N ALA A 506 18.77 -21.82 -2.61
CA ALA A 506 19.19 -21.55 -3.97
C ALA A 506 19.93 -20.21 -4.09
N ILE A 507 20.87 -20.10 -5.02
CA ILE A 507 21.52 -18.84 -5.38
C ILE A 507 21.29 -18.49 -6.85
N GLY A 508 20.76 -17.29 -7.10
CA GLY A 508 20.49 -16.79 -8.45
C GLY A 508 21.41 -15.63 -8.82
N VAL A 509 21.69 -15.50 -10.11
CA VAL A 509 22.44 -14.35 -10.67
C VAL A 509 21.48 -13.40 -11.38
N GLN A 510 21.61 -12.10 -11.14
CA GLN A 510 20.95 -11.09 -11.97
C GLN A 510 21.95 -10.53 -12.98
N LEU A 511 21.74 -10.73 -14.29
CA LEU A 511 22.60 -10.19 -15.33
C LEU A 511 22.05 -8.89 -15.89
N GLY A 512 22.91 -7.88 -16.00
CA GLY A 512 22.51 -6.57 -16.49
C GLY A 512 23.63 -5.75 -17.11
N HIS A 513 23.24 -4.58 -17.63
CA HIS A 513 24.13 -3.59 -18.21
C HIS A 513 23.55 -2.20 -17.91
N SER A 514 24.32 -1.33 -17.26
CA SER A 514 23.88 -0.02 -16.75
C SER A 514 23.36 0.93 -17.83
N GLY A 515 23.88 0.81 -19.05
CA GLY A 515 23.46 1.61 -20.19
C GLY A 515 23.74 3.09 -19.93
N ARG A 516 22.73 3.96 -20.03
CA ARG A 516 22.88 5.40 -19.78
C ARG A 516 23.08 5.79 -18.31
N LYS A 517 22.89 4.85 -17.38
CA LYS A 517 23.04 5.07 -15.93
C LYS A 517 24.40 4.60 -15.39
N GLY A 518 25.32 4.23 -16.28
CA GLY A 518 26.66 3.80 -15.94
C GLY A 518 27.63 4.93 -15.65
N SER A 519 28.85 4.58 -15.28
CA SER A 519 29.96 5.51 -15.02
C SER A 519 29.63 6.56 -13.95
N THR A 520 29.00 6.11 -12.85
CA THR A 520 28.64 6.95 -11.71
C THR A 520 29.46 6.62 -10.46
N ARG A 521 29.43 7.53 -9.48
CA ARG A 521 30.08 7.34 -8.18
C ARG A 521 29.42 6.23 -7.38
N LEU A 522 30.12 5.74 -6.36
CA LEU A 522 29.51 4.87 -5.36
C LEU A 522 28.34 5.61 -4.69
N MET A 523 27.29 4.87 -4.33
CA MET A 523 26.03 5.47 -3.87
C MET A 523 26.21 6.44 -2.68
N TRP A 524 27.17 6.18 -1.79
CA TRP A 524 27.47 7.01 -0.61
C TRP A 524 28.42 8.19 -0.89
N GLU A 525 28.96 8.29 -2.11
CA GLU A 525 29.82 9.39 -2.58
C GLU A 525 29.07 10.37 -3.50
N GLY A 526 27.86 10.00 -3.90
CA GLY A 526 26.98 10.77 -4.79
C GLY A 526 26.17 9.86 -5.70
N MET A 527 25.00 9.42 -5.24
CA MET A 527 24.09 8.57 -6.01
C MET A 527 23.70 9.20 -7.35
N ASP A 528 23.85 8.44 -8.43
CA ASP A 528 23.63 8.85 -9.82
C ASP A 528 24.50 10.03 -10.31
N GLU A 529 25.48 10.47 -9.53
CA GLU A 529 26.41 11.53 -9.94
C GLU A 529 27.54 10.93 -10.77
N PRO A 530 28.01 11.62 -11.84
CA PRO A 530 29.11 11.14 -12.66
C PRO A 530 30.41 11.04 -11.83
N LEU A 531 31.31 10.16 -12.28
CA LEU A 531 32.65 10.09 -11.70
C LEU A 531 33.38 11.44 -11.89
N PRO A 532 34.18 11.90 -10.91
CA PRO A 532 35.00 13.10 -11.08
C PRO A 532 35.98 12.96 -12.26
N ASP A 533 36.63 11.79 -12.37
CA ASP A 533 37.62 11.43 -13.39
C ASP A 533 37.46 9.95 -13.76
N GLY A 534 38.01 9.54 -14.91
CA GLY A 534 38.04 8.13 -15.31
C GLY A 534 36.70 7.56 -15.80
N ASN A 535 35.79 8.42 -16.27
CA ASN A 535 34.54 7.96 -16.90
C ASN A 535 34.81 7.10 -18.14
N TRP A 536 33.99 6.07 -18.35
CA TRP A 536 34.04 5.22 -19.54
C TRP A 536 32.86 5.52 -20.49
N PRO A 537 32.97 5.19 -21.81
CA PRO A 537 31.91 5.45 -22.76
C PRO A 537 30.60 4.72 -22.42
N LEU A 538 29.49 5.47 -22.35
CA LEU A 538 28.16 4.91 -22.16
C LEU A 538 27.46 4.61 -23.50
N VAL A 539 26.56 3.64 -23.47
CA VAL A 539 25.72 3.24 -24.61
C VAL A 539 24.26 3.12 -24.19
N ALA A 540 23.33 3.40 -25.12
CA ALA A 540 21.89 3.30 -24.85
C ALA A 540 21.08 3.13 -26.15
N ALA A 541 19.76 2.97 -25.99
CA ALA A 541 18.82 2.98 -27.12
C ALA A 541 18.84 4.30 -27.88
N SER A 542 19.01 5.44 -27.17
CA SER A 542 19.08 6.80 -27.73
C SER A 542 20.13 7.64 -27.00
N ALA A 543 20.60 8.72 -27.63
CA ALA A 543 21.56 9.66 -27.04
C ALA A 543 20.93 10.63 -26.01
N LEU A 544 20.42 10.08 -24.91
CA LEU A 544 19.74 10.82 -23.84
C LEU A 544 20.41 10.53 -22.49
N PRO A 545 20.93 11.53 -21.76
CA PRO A 545 21.50 11.32 -20.44
C PRO A 545 20.41 10.99 -19.40
N TYR A 546 20.79 10.43 -18.25
CA TYR A 546 19.85 10.17 -17.15
C TYR A 546 19.46 11.47 -16.40
N LYS A 547 20.45 12.26 -15.96
CA LYS A 547 20.28 13.65 -15.48
C LYS A 547 21.07 14.61 -16.40
N PRO A 548 20.78 15.92 -16.38
CA PRO A 548 21.54 16.91 -17.15
C PRO A 548 23.06 16.92 -16.88
N VAL A 549 23.48 16.50 -15.68
CA VAL A 549 24.90 16.44 -15.29
C VAL A 549 25.61 15.16 -15.75
N ASN A 550 24.87 14.13 -16.17
CA ASN A 550 25.47 12.86 -16.60
C ASN A 550 25.96 12.93 -18.05
N GLN A 551 26.86 12.00 -18.40
CA GLN A 551 27.30 11.78 -19.77
C GLN A 551 26.11 11.46 -20.70
N ILE A 552 26.15 12.04 -21.91
CA ILE A 552 25.27 11.63 -23.01
C ILE A 552 25.78 10.28 -23.55
N PRO A 553 24.97 9.21 -23.52
CA PRO A 553 25.37 7.92 -24.06
C PRO A 553 25.41 7.96 -25.58
N ARG A 554 26.22 7.07 -26.17
CA ARG A 554 26.16 6.81 -27.61
C ARG A 554 24.94 5.94 -27.94
N GLU A 555 24.18 6.35 -28.94
CA GLU A 555 23.13 5.50 -29.51
C GLU A 555 23.73 4.23 -30.13
N LEU A 556 23.20 3.07 -29.76
CA LEU A 556 23.70 1.78 -30.25
C LEU A 556 23.44 1.56 -31.74
N THR A 557 24.47 1.11 -32.44
CA THR A 557 24.38 0.60 -33.81
C THR A 557 23.98 -0.88 -33.83
N ARG A 558 23.52 -1.40 -34.98
CA ARG A 558 23.17 -2.83 -35.13
C ARG A 558 24.32 -3.79 -34.81
N ALA A 559 25.56 -3.42 -35.16
CA ALA A 559 26.74 -4.21 -34.81
C ALA A 559 26.92 -4.28 -33.30
N GLN A 560 26.80 -3.14 -32.61
CA GLN A 560 26.93 -3.10 -31.15
C GLN A 560 25.78 -3.80 -30.41
N LEU A 561 24.57 -3.83 -30.98
CA LEU A 561 23.49 -4.68 -30.45
C LEU A 561 23.87 -6.16 -30.51
N THR A 562 24.56 -6.59 -31.59
CA THR A 562 25.07 -7.95 -31.70
C THR A 562 26.16 -8.21 -30.66
N ASP A 563 27.13 -7.31 -30.51
CA ASP A 563 28.21 -7.43 -29.52
C ASP A 563 27.66 -7.52 -28.09
N LEU A 564 26.68 -6.67 -27.74
CA LEU A 564 26.04 -6.70 -26.42
C LEU A 564 25.30 -8.01 -26.17
N ARG A 565 24.55 -8.51 -27.16
CA ARG A 565 23.88 -9.82 -27.06
C ARG A 565 24.89 -10.93 -26.80
N GLU A 566 26.05 -10.91 -27.46
CA GLU A 566 27.12 -11.88 -27.23
C GLU A 566 27.74 -11.74 -25.84
N GLN A 567 27.90 -10.52 -25.31
CA GLN A 567 28.35 -10.29 -23.93
C GLN A 567 27.38 -10.90 -22.90
N PHE A 568 26.07 -10.66 -23.06
CA PHE A 568 25.04 -11.29 -22.23
C PHE A 568 25.09 -12.82 -22.32
N THR A 569 25.20 -13.37 -23.53
CA THR A 569 25.28 -14.81 -23.78
C THR A 569 26.52 -15.42 -23.11
N ALA A 570 27.68 -14.78 -23.24
CA ALA A 570 28.92 -15.24 -22.63
C ALA A 570 28.88 -15.17 -21.10
N ALA A 571 28.27 -14.13 -20.53
CA ALA A 571 28.06 -14.02 -19.09
C ALA A 571 27.12 -15.13 -18.57
N ALA A 572 26.01 -15.40 -19.26
CA ALA A 572 25.10 -16.49 -18.91
C ALA A 572 25.76 -17.87 -18.94
N TRP A 573 26.55 -18.13 -19.98
CA TRP A 573 27.34 -19.36 -20.08
C TRP A 573 28.33 -19.51 -18.91
N ARG A 574 29.00 -18.40 -18.51
CA ARG A 574 29.87 -18.40 -17.32
C ARG A 574 29.08 -18.62 -16.04
N ALA A 575 27.90 -18.01 -15.91
CA ALA A 575 27.04 -18.19 -14.74
C ALA A 575 26.62 -19.65 -14.57
N ALA A 576 26.24 -20.33 -15.65
CA ALA A 576 25.85 -21.74 -15.61
C ALA A 576 27.00 -22.62 -15.07
N ARG A 577 28.23 -22.35 -15.53
CA ARG A 577 29.46 -23.04 -15.09
C ARG A 577 29.94 -22.63 -13.70
N ALA A 578 29.59 -21.44 -13.25
CA ALA A 578 29.81 -20.99 -11.89
C ALA A 578 28.79 -21.59 -10.90
N GLY A 579 27.81 -22.37 -11.37
CA GLY A 579 26.91 -23.11 -10.48
C GLY A 579 25.70 -22.33 -9.99
N PHE A 580 25.30 -21.22 -10.63
CA PHE A 580 24.05 -20.55 -10.28
C PHE A 580 22.82 -21.42 -10.60
N ASP A 581 21.82 -21.39 -9.72
CA ASP A 581 20.60 -22.20 -9.81
C ASP A 581 19.51 -21.54 -10.66
N LEU A 582 19.55 -20.21 -10.75
CA LEU A 582 18.59 -19.35 -11.45
C LEU A 582 19.32 -18.17 -12.10
N LEU A 583 18.85 -17.75 -13.27
CA LEU A 583 19.31 -16.54 -13.94
C LEU A 583 18.14 -15.56 -14.07
N GLU A 584 18.34 -14.32 -13.64
CA GLU A 584 17.41 -13.22 -13.84
C GLU A 584 17.98 -12.23 -14.86
N LEU A 585 17.22 -11.95 -15.93
CA LEU A 585 17.57 -10.89 -16.88
C LEU A 585 17.05 -9.54 -16.38
N HIS A 586 17.95 -8.57 -16.21
CA HIS A 586 17.58 -7.25 -15.72
C HIS A 586 17.04 -6.34 -16.84
N CYS A 587 15.72 -6.22 -16.94
CA CYS A 587 14.98 -5.35 -17.85
C CYS A 587 14.23 -4.22 -17.11
N ALA A 588 14.79 -3.71 -16.01
CA ALA A 588 14.13 -2.74 -15.12
C ALA A 588 15.07 -1.57 -14.77
N HIS A 589 14.57 -0.64 -13.98
CA HIS A 589 15.30 0.46 -13.33
C HIS A 589 16.07 1.42 -14.25
N GLY A 590 15.63 1.56 -15.51
CA GLY A 590 16.24 2.49 -16.46
C GLY A 590 17.63 2.09 -16.97
N TYR A 591 18.10 0.88 -16.62
CA TYR A 591 19.30 0.30 -17.21
C TYR A 591 19.08 -0.07 -18.67
N LEU A 592 20.09 -0.64 -19.34
CA LEU A 592 20.11 -0.76 -20.80
C LEU A 592 18.82 -1.34 -21.39
N LEU A 593 18.38 -2.53 -20.96
CA LEU A 593 17.20 -3.19 -21.53
C LEU A 593 15.90 -2.50 -21.14
N SER A 594 15.80 -1.97 -19.91
CA SER A 594 14.68 -1.10 -19.50
C SER A 594 14.59 0.16 -20.36
N GLY A 595 15.73 0.73 -20.73
CA GLY A 595 15.83 1.88 -21.63
C GLY A 595 15.42 1.59 -23.07
N PHE A 596 15.40 0.31 -23.50
CA PHE A 596 14.75 -0.07 -24.76
C PHE A 596 13.24 -0.18 -24.59
N LEU A 597 12.78 -0.67 -23.44
CA LEU A 597 11.36 -0.86 -23.15
C LEU A 597 10.63 0.47 -22.94
N SER A 598 11.23 1.51 -22.37
CA SER A 598 10.50 2.76 -22.10
C SER A 598 10.45 3.70 -23.32
N PRO A 599 9.26 4.22 -23.68
CA PRO A 599 9.13 5.24 -24.72
C PRO A 599 9.82 6.57 -24.36
N LEU A 600 10.07 6.86 -23.08
CA LEU A 600 10.75 8.09 -22.62
C LEU A 600 12.26 8.08 -22.89
N THR A 601 12.80 6.92 -23.25
CA THR A 601 14.25 6.72 -23.36
C THR A 601 14.66 6.08 -24.68
N ASN A 602 13.71 5.44 -25.37
CA ASN A 602 13.88 4.85 -26.70
C ASN A 602 13.19 5.67 -27.80
N HIS A 603 13.92 6.62 -28.36
CA HIS A 603 13.50 7.48 -29.47
C HIS A 603 13.97 6.96 -30.83
N ARG A 604 14.39 5.68 -30.91
CA ARG A 604 14.84 5.09 -32.16
C ARG A 604 13.70 5.02 -33.16
N THR A 605 14.01 5.25 -34.43
CA THR A 605 13.07 5.17 -35.55
C THR A 605 13.21 3.88 -36.37
N ASP A 606 14.17 3.02 -36.01
CA ASP A 606 14.45 1.77 -36.69
C ASP A 606 13.56 0.61 -36.18
N ALA A 607 14.05 -0.64 -36.30
CA ALA A 607 13.32 -1.84 -35.88
C ALA A 607 13.24 -2.02 -34.35
N TYR A 608 13.95 -1.18 -33.59
CA TYR A 608 14.13 -1.30 -32.14
C TYR A 608 13.48 -0.18 -31.33
N GLY A 609 12.72 0.74 -31.94
CA GLY A 609 12.01 1.82 -31.22
C GLY A 609 10.64 2.17 -31.81
N GLY A 610 9.89 3.03 -31.11
CA GLY A 610 8.50 3.37 -31.43
C GLY A 610 7.49 2.46 -30.73
N THR A 611 6.81 1.59 -31.48
CA THR A 611 5.76 0.71 -30.91
C THR A 611 6.32 -0.25 -29.87
N LEU A 612 5.48 -0.72 -28.95
CA LEU A 612 5.89 -1.68 -27.90
C LEU A 612 6.56 -2.92 -28.49
N ALA A 613 6.03 -3.48 -29.59
CA ALA A 613 6.62 -4.64 -30.27
C ALA A 613 8.05 -4.38 -30.79
N LYS A 614 8.35 -3.16 -31.26
CA LYS A 614 9.71 -2.79 -31.68
C LYS A 614 10.62 -2.55 -30.48
N ARG A 615 10.12 -1.89 -29.44
CA ARG A 615 10.84 -1.67 -28.16
C ARG A 615 11.22 -2.98 -27.46
N LEU A 616 10.34 -3.99 -27.52
CA LEU A 616 10.57 -5.34 -26.99
C LEU A 616 11.63 -6.14 -27.75
N ARG A 617 11.89 -5.81 -29.02
CA ARG A 617 12.70 -6.65 -29.92
C ARG A 617 14.09 -6.95 -29.36
N PHE A 618 14.84 -5.92 -28.94
CA PHE A 618 16.20 -6.14 -28.45
C PHE A 618 16.24 -6.88 -27.09
N PRO A 619 15.43 -6.51 -26.08
CA PRO A 619 15.32 -7.30 -24.86
C PRO A 619 14.97 -8.78 -25.10
N LEU A 620 14.07 -9.10 -26.03
CA LEU A 620 13.72 -10.48 -26.38
C LEU A 620 14.85 -11.19 -27.13
N GLU A 621 15.54 -10.53 -28.08
CA GLU A 621 16.72 -11.09 -28.75
C GLU A 621 17.84 -11.45 -27.75
N VAL A 622 18.01 -10.64 -26.70
CA VAL A 622 18.96 -10.92 -25.61
C VAL A 622 18.48 -12.10 -24.77
N PHE A 623 17.20 -12.12 -24.39
CA PHE A 623 16.61 -13.22 -23.63
C PHE A 623 16.76 -14.56 -24.35
N ASP A 624 16.41 -14.62 -25.64
CA ASP A 624 16.50 -15.83 -26.47
C ASP A 624 17.95 -16.34 -26.57
N ALA A 625 18.91 -15.44 -26.74
CA ALA A 625 20.31 -15.81 -26.82
C ALA A 625 20.85 -16.38 -25.49
N ILE A 626 20.46 -15.79 -24.36
CA ILE A 626 20.77 -16.33 -23.02
C ILE A 626 20.09 -17.70 -22.83
N ARG A 627 18.80 -17.81 -23.17
CA ARG A 627 18.02 -19.05 -23.02
C ARG A 627 18.64 -20.21 -23.79
N GLY A 628 19.25 -19.94 -24.96
CA GLY A 628 19.95 -20.93 -25.78
C GLY A 628 21.26 -21.48 -25.18
N VAL A 629 21.85 -20.84 -24.17
CA VAL A 629 23.08 -21.32 -23.48
C VAL A 629 22.87 -21.66 -22.01
N TRP A 630 21.78 -21.20 -21.40
CA TRP A 630 21.40 -21.55 -20.04
C TRP A 630 20.78 -22.95 -19.99
N PRO A 631 21.10 -23.80 -18.99
CA PRO A 631 20.55 -25.17 -18.91
C PRO A 631 19.02 -25.20 -18.83
N ASP A 632 18.36 -26.02 -19.64
CA ASP A 632 16.89 -26.06 -19.81
C ASP A 632 16.13 -26.39 -18.52
N GLU A 633 16.74 -27.15 -17.62
CA GLU A 633 16.18 -27.52 -16.33
C GLU A 633 16.23 -26.38 -15.29
N ARG A 634 17.08 -25.37 -15.51
CA ARG A 634 17.26 -24.24 -14.59
C ARG A 634 16.35 -23.07 -14.98
N PRO A 635 15.67 -22.44 -14.00
CA PRO A 635 14.79 -21.32 -14.27
C PRO A 635 15.50 -20.10 -14.85
N MET A 636 14.77 -19.35 -15.68
CA MET A 636 15.09 -17.98 -16.06
C MET A 636 13.94 -17.04 -15.70
N THR A 637 14.24 -15.98 -14.97
CA THR A 637 13.28 -14.91 -14.63
C THR A 637 13.64 -13.62 -15.35
N VAL A 638 12.70 -12.69 -15.41
CA VAL A 638 12.95 -11.34 -15.95
C VAL A 638 12.47 -10.31 -14.95
N ARG A 639 13.35 -9.37 -14.59
CA ARG A 639 12.95 -8.23 -13.78
C ARG A 639 12.53 -7.07 -14.67
N ILE A 640 11.33 -6.53 -14.48
CA ILE A 640 10.79 -5.40 -15.26
C ILE A 640 10.42 -4.20 -14.37
N SER A 641 10.41 -3.00 -14.94
CA SER A 641 9.73 -1.84 -14.34
C SER A 641 8.31 -1.78 -14.91
N ALA A 642 7.30 -2.01 -14.08
CA ALA A 642 5.91 -2.06 -14.51
C ALA A 642 5.25 -0.69 -14.74
N THR A 643 5.91 0.38 -14.30
CA THR A 643 5.54 1.76 -14.62
C THR A 643 6.78 2.64 -14.53
N ASP A 644 6.84 3.68 -15.36
CA ASP A 644 7.91 4.68 -15.32
C ASP A 644 7.64 5.81 -14.31
N TRP A 645 6.43 5.87 -13.72
CA TRP A 645 6.00 6.96 -12.83
C TRP A 645 6.17 8.36 -13.43
N ALA A 646 6.09 8.46 -14.76
CA ALA A 646 6.22 9.69 -15.52
C ALA A 646 5.22 9.70 -16.69
N GLU A 647 4.72 10.88 -17.04
CA GLU A 647 3.77 11.06 -18.14
C GLU A 647 4.37 10.58 -19.47
N GLY A 648 3.59 9.84 -20.25
CA GLY A 648 4.02 9.27 -21.54
C GLY A 648 4.96 8.06 -21.42
N GLY A 649 5.27 7.60 -20.20
CA GLY A 649 6.08 6.42 -19.94
C GLY A 649 5.32 5.09 -20.05
N THR A 650 6.04 4.01 -19.76
CA THR A 650 5.48 2.66 -19.62
C THR A 650 4.41 2.64 -18.53
N THR A 651 3.26 2.03 -18.85
CA THR A 651 2.12 1.89 -17.94
C THR A 651 1.98 0.46 -17.40
N GLY A 652 1.12 0.27 -16.40
CA GLY A 652 0.80 -1.07 -15.90
C GLY A 652 0.14 -1.98 -16.95
N GLU A 653 -0.48 -1.43 -17.98
CA GLU A 653 -1.01 -2.19 -19.13
C GLU A 653 0.12 -2.67 -20.04
N ASP A 654 1.06 -1.78 -20.38
CA ASP A 654 2.26 -2.16 -21.12
C ASP A 654 3.04 -3.26 -20.38
N ALA A 655 3.10 -3.20 -19.05
CA ALA A 655 3.77 -4.20 -18.22
C ALA A 655 3.19 -5.61 -18.37
N VAL A 656 1.87 -5.73 -18.51
CA VAL A 656 1.20 -7.01 -18.78
C VAL A 656 1.60 -7.56 -20.15
N GLU A 657 1.64 -6.71 -21.17
CA GLU A 657 2.08 -7.11 -22.52
C GLU A 657 3.56 -7.48 -22.57
N ILE A 658 4.42 -6.73 -21.86
CA ILE A 658 5.85 -7.04 -21.71
C ILE A 658 6.02 -8.39 -21.03
N ALA A 659 5.32 -8.63 -19.91
CA ALA A 659 5.36 -9.91 -19.20
C ALA A 659 4.89 -11.07 -20.08
N ARG A 660 3.80 -10.89 -20.83
CA ARG A 660 3.27 -11.88 -21.77
C ARG A 660 4.27 -12.21 -22.87
N ALA A 661 4.98 -11.20 -23.39
CA ALA A 661 6.01 -11.41 -24.40
C ALA A 661 7.17 -12.25 -23.86
N PHE A 662 7.71 -11.92 -22.68
CA PHE A 662 8.77 -12.73 -22.06
C PHE A 662 8.30 -14.14 -21.69
N ALA A 663 7.06 -14.30 -21.21
CA ALA A 663 6.46 -15.61 -20.95
C ALA A 663 6.43 -16.47 -22.23
N ALA A 664 6.01 -15.90 -23.36
CA ALA A 664 5.97 -16.59 -24.65
C ALA A 664 7.36 -17.02 -25.15
N HIS A 665 8.42 -16.31 -24.74
CA HIS A 665 9.82 -16.65 -25.05
C HIS A 665 10.46 -17.61 -24.04
N GLY A 666 9.75 -17.99 -22.97
CA GLY A 666 10.17 -19.01 -22.01
C GLY A 666 10.67 -18.49 -20.66
N ALA A 667 10.32 -17.27 -20.27
CA ALA A 667 10.49 -16.81 -18.89
C ALA A 667 9.62 -17.62 -17.94
N ASP A 668 10.20 -18.05 -16.81
CA ASP A 668 9.54 -18.91 -15.82
C ASP A 668 8.84 -18.10 -14.72
N ALA A 669 9.27 -16.85 -14.50
CA ALA A 669 8.62 -15.88 -13.64
C ALA A 669 9.01 -14.44 -14.00
N ILE A 670 8.21 -13.47 -13.58
CA ILE A 670 8.52 -12.04 -13.69
C ILE A 670 8.76 -11.44 -12.29
N ASP A 671 9.92 -10.82 -12.07
CA ASP A 671 10.16 -9.96 -10.91
C ASP A 671 9.67 -8.55 -11.22
N VAL A 672 8.62 -8.13 -10.50
CA VAL A 672 7.84 -6.94 -10.85
C VAL A 672 8.27 -5.77 -9.98
N SER A 673 9.12 -4.92 -10.54
CA SER A 673 9.50 -3.65 -9.93
C SER A 673 8.86 -2.44 -10.60
N THR A 674 9.27 -1.21 -10.24
CA THR A 674 8.78 0.03 -10.88
C THR A 674 9.87 1.10 -10.92
N GLY A 675 9.72 2.04 -11.84
CA GLY A 675 10.46 3.30 -11.87
C GLY A 675 11.95 3.19 -12.20
N GLN A 676 12.66 4.23 -11.78
CA GLN A 676 14.06 4.58 -11.99
C GLN A 676 14.48 4.74 -13.45
N VAL A 677 13.51 4.93 -14.35
CA VAL A 677 13.73 5.08 -15.79
C VAL A 677 14.15 6.50 -16.14
N VAL A 678 13.48 7.50 -15.58
CA VAL A 678 13.79 8.93 -15.67
C VAL A 678 13.98 9.51 -14.27
N ALA A 679 14.74 10.60 -14.12
CA ALA A 679 15.11 11.14 -12.82
C ALA A 679 13.98 11.96 -12.15
N GLU A 680 13.06 12.49 -12.95
CA GLU A 680 11.93 13.34 -12.58
C GLU A 680 10.66 12.55 -12.24
N GLU A 681 10.74 11.21 -12.19
CA GLU A 681 9.63 10.33 -11.84
C GLU A 681 8.99 10.67 -10.47
N GLN A 682 7.70 10.35 -10.31
CA GLN A 682 6.94 10.62 -9.08
C GLN A 682 6.32 9.33 -8.51
N PRO A 683 7.10 8.43 -7.88
CA PRO A 683 6.57 7.18 -7.36
C PRO A 683 5.68 7.39 -6.14
N GLU A 684 4.55 6.69 -6.11
CA GLU A 684 3.65 6.72 -4.96
C GLU A 684 4.06 5.69 -3.89
N PHE A 685 5.06 6.05 -3.09
CA PHE A 685 5.59 5.16 -2.07
C PHE A 685 4.57 4.78 -0.98
N GLY A 686 4.66 3.55 -0.50
CA GLY A 686 3.85 3.02 0.59
C GLY A 686 4.17 1.54 0.85
N ARG A 687 3.49 0.95 1.84
CA ARG A 687 3.62 -0.48 2.13
C ARG A 687 3.14 -1.31 0.93
N SER A 688 4.00 -2.19 0.41
CA SER A 688 3.69 -3.09 -0.71
C SER A 688 3.18 -2.35 -1.96
N TYR A 689 3.74 -1.16 -2.24
CA TYR A 689 3.22 -0.25 -3.28
C TYR A 689 3.39 -0.76 -4.71
N GLN A 690 4.34 -1.67 -4.96
CA GLN A 690 4.55 -2.26 -6.28
C GLN A 690 3.73 -3.55 -6.47
N THR A 691 3.20 -4.14 -5.40
CA THR A 691 2.45 -5.40 -5.46
C THR A 691 1.19 -5.38 -6.34
N PRO A 692 0.44 -4.27 -6.49
CA PRO A 692 -0.67 -4.21 -7.44
C PRO A 692 -0.27 -4.53 -8.89
N PHE A 693 0.95 -4.15 -9.31
CA PHE A 693 1.43 -4.49 -10.64
C PHE A 693 1.75 -5.98 -10.78
N ALA A 694 2.35 -6.58 -9.74
CA ALA A 694 2.61 -8.02 -9.70
C ALA A 694 1.30 -8.82 -9.74
N ASP A 695 0.34 -8.42 -8.91
CA ASP A 695 -1.00 -9.01 -8.83
C ASP A 695 -1.72 -8.95 -10.18
N ARG A 696 -1.64 -7.81 -10.87
CA ARG A 696 -2.19 -7.63 -12.21
C ARG A 696 -1.56 -8.57 -13.23
N ILE A 697 -0.23 -8.57 -13.34
CA ILE A 697 0.51 -9.42 -14.28
C ILE A 697 0.17 -10.90 -14.05
N ARG A 698 0.16 -11.34 -12.80
CA ARG A 698 -0.13 -12.73 -12.42
C ARG A 698 -1.49 -13.18 -12.94
N HIS A 699 -2.54 -12.39 -12.71
CA HIS A 699 -3.90 -12.75 -13.10
C HIS A 699 -4.17 -12.60 -14.61
N GLU A 700 -3.56 -11.63 -15.28
CA GLU A 700 -3.80 -11.36 -16.70
C GLU A 700 -2.90 -12.18 -17.67
N THR A 701 -1.87 -12.84 -17.16
CA THR A 701 -0.95 -13.66 -17.96
C THR A 701 -0.81 -15.09 -17.48
N GLY A 702 -1.12 -15.38 -16.20
CA GLY A 702 -0.93 -16.69 -15.59
C GLY A 702 0.53 -17.05 -15.30
N ILE A 703 1.50 -16.19 -15.64
CA ILE A 703 2.91 -16.42 -15.30
C ILE A 703 3.13 -16.23 -13.80
N PRO A 704 3.98 -17.04 -13.15
CA PRO A 704 4.40 -16.76 -11.78
C PRO A 704 5.06 -15.37 -11.66
N VAL A 705 4.80 -14.71 -10.53
CA VAL A 705 5.41 -13.39 -10.25
C VAL A 705 6.17 -13.38 -8.92
N ILE A 706 7.19 -12.54 -8.88
CA ILE A 706 7.92 -12.16 -7.68
C ILE A 706 7.54 -10.71 -7.37
N ALA A 707 6.95 -10.48 -6.20
CA ALA A 707 6.57 -9.15 -5.76
C ALA A 707 7.69 -8.52 -4.92
N VAL A 708 7.99 -7.25 -5.19
CA VAL A 708 8.85 -6.37 -4.38
C VAL A 708 8.07 -5.12 -3.93
N GLY A 709 8.77 -4.08 -3.47
CA GLY A 709 8.18 -2.77 -3.21
C GLY A 709 7.75 -2.55 -1.76
N ALA A 710 8.72 -2.50 -0.84
CA ALA A 710 8.50 -2.26 0.59
C ALA A 710 7.63 -3.33 1.30
N ILE A 711 7.91 -4.60 0.99
CA ILE A 711 7.51 -5.75 1.80
C ILE A 711 8.50 -5.83 2.97
N SER A 712 8.01 -5.80 4.22
CA SER A 712 8.86 -5.63 5.40
C SER A 712 8.63 -6.64 6.52
N SER A 713 7.45 -7.26 6.62
CA SER A 713 7.14 -8.24 7.66
C SER A 713 6.85 -9.62 7.10
N TRP A 714 6.99 -10.66 7.92
CA TRP A 714 6.59 -12.01 7.54
C TRP A 714 5.08 -12.11 7.27
N ASP A 715 4.32 -11.25 7.94
CA ASP A 715 2.87 -11.15 7.80
C ASP A 715 2.47 -10.52 6.45
N ASP A 716 3.27 -9.57 5.91
CA ASP A 716 3.16 -9.16 4.50
C ASP A 716 3.29 -10.36 3.57
N VAL A 717 4.34 -11.18 3.77
CA VAL A 717 4.60 -12.34 2.90
C VAL A 717 3.45 -13.33 2.95
N ASN A 718 3.01 -13.73 4.15
CA ASN A 718 1.89 -14.66 4.30
C ASN A 718 0.59 -14.12 3.68
N SER A 719 0.30 -12.83 3.89
CA SER A 719 -0.90 -12.19 3.35
C SER A 719 -0.89 -12.17 1.82
N LEU A 720 0.23 -11.77 1.21
CA LEU A 720 0.35 -11.67 -0.24
C LEU A 720 0.26 -13.03 -0.94
N ILE A 721 0.90 -14.05 -0.37
CA ILE A 721 0.87 -15.42 -0.90
C ILE A 721 -0.54 -16.02 -0.80
N LEU A 722 -1.18 -15.96 0.38
CA LEU A 722 -2.53 -16.53 0.55
C LEU A 722 -3.60 -15.79 -0.26
N ALA A 723 -3.49 -14.47 -0.40
CA ALA A 723 -4.42 -13.68 -1.23
C ALA A 723 -4.26 -13.95 -2.73
N GLY A 724 -3.25 -14.72 -3.16
CA GLY A 724 -2.99 -15.03 -4.56
C GLY A 724 -2.42 -13.87 -5.36
N ARG A 725 -1.82 -12.87 -4.69
CA ARG A 725 -1.27 -11.67 -5.34
C ARG A 725 0.15 -11.85 -5.88
N THR A 726 0.85 -12.87 -5.40
CA THR A 726 2.22 -13.20 -5.81
C THR A 726 2.54 -14.65 -5.50
N ASP A 727 3.56 -15.20 -6.15
CA ASP A 727 4.02 -16.57 -5.91
C ASP A 727 5.30 -16.60 -5.06
N LEU A 728 6.11 -15.53 -5.13
CA LEU A 728 7.29 -15.29 -4.32
C LEU A 728 7.32 -13.83 -3.83
N CYS A 729 7.97 -13.59 -2.70
CA CYS A 729 8.19 -12.24 -2.18
C CYS A 729 9.68 -11.95 -2.06
N ALA A 730 10.15 -10.91 -2.75
CA ALA A 730 11.53 -10.45 -2.69
C ALA A 730 11.68 -9.27 -1.72
N LEU A 731 12.52 -9.45 -0.69
CA LEU A 731 12.77 -8.47 0.35
C LEU A 731 14.24 -8.02 0.27
N ALA A 732 14.46 -6.71 0.18
CA ALA A 732 15.78 -6.10 0.07
C ALA A 732 16.28 -5.60 1.45
N ARG A 733 15.94 -4.35 1.81
CA ARG A 733 16.35 -3.69 3.06
C ARG A 733 16.14 -4.48 4.36
N PRO A 734 15.04 -5.26 4.55
CA PRO A 734 14.92 -6.13 5.72
C PRO A 734 16.10 -7.10 5.88
N HIS A 735 16.63 -7.65 4.78
CA HIS A 735 17.81 -8.51 4.80
C HIS A 735 19.14 -7.76 4.93
N LEU A 736 19.18 -6.45 4.68
CA LEU A 736 20.34 -5.61 5.04
C LEU A 736 20.38 -5.34 6.54
N TYR A 737 19.22 -5.05 7.13
CA TYR A 737 19.07 -4.86 8.56
C TYR A 737 19.32 -6.16 9.35
N ASP A 738 18.81 -7.28 8.83
CA ASP A 738 18.91 -8.58 9.47
C ASP A 738 19.18 -9.69 8.44
N PRO A 739 20.42 -10.20 8.33
CA PRO A 739 20.74 -11.28 7.39
C PRO A 739 20.01 -12.60 7.70
N HIS A 740 19.50 -12.76 8.93
CA HIS A 740 18.79 -13.95 9.39
C HIS A 740 17.27 -13.71 9.50
N TRP A 741 16.76 -12.68 8.81
CA TRP A 741 15.35 -12.28 8.87
C TRP A 741 14.38 -13.44 8.66
N THR A 742 14.65 -14.37 7.75
CA THR A 742 13.77 -15.52 7.49
C THR A 742 13.78 -16.53 8.66
N LEU A 743 14.94 -16.75 9.30
CA LEU A 743 15.03 -17.55 10.54
C LEU A 743 14.27 -16.88 11.69
N HIS A 744 14.40 -15.57 11.86
CA HIS A 744 13.69 -14.84 12.90
C HIS A 744 12.17 -14.81 12.65
N ALA A 745 11.73 -14.62 11.41
CA ALA A 745 10.34 -14.76 11.00
C ALA A 745 9.78 -16.15 11.35
N ALA A 746 10.57 -17.21 11.19
CA ALA A 746 10.17 -18.55 11.61
C ALA A 746 10.01 -18.65 13.13
N ALA A 747 10.99 -18.14 13.89
CA ALA A 747 10.95 -18.14 15.35
C ALA A 747 9.79 -17.31 15.92
N GLU A 748 9.47 -16.17 15.30
CA GLU A 748 8.33 -15.31 15.67
C GLU A 748 6.98 -16.01 15.45
N GLN A 749 6.89 -16.83 14.40
CA GLN A 749 5.71 -17.64 14.10
C GLN A 749 5.72 -19.02 14.80
N GLY A 750 6.75 -19.31 15.61
CA GLY A 750 6.92 -20.61 16.26
C GLY A 750 7.12 -21.78 15.29
N TYR A 751 7.57 -21.52 14.06
CA TYR A 751 7.75 -22.52 13.02
C TYR A 751 9.16 -23.15 13.06
N GLY A 752 9.22 -24.48 13.02
CA GLY A 752 10.46 -25.27 12.97
C GLY A 752 10.41 -26.41 11.95
N GLY A 753 9.56 -26.28 10.92
CA GLY A 753 9.38 -27.28 9.87
C GLY A 753 10.42 -27.18 8.74
N PRO A 754 10.32 -28.05 7.72
CA PRO A 754 11.36 -28.21 6.69
C PRO A 754 11.52 -27.00 5.75
N GLY A 755 10.54 -26.07 5.72
CA GLY A 755 10.62 -24.87 4.91
C GLY A 755 11.72 -23.89 5.36
N VAL A 756 12.28 -24.09 6.56
CA VAL A 756 13.39 -23.30 7.08
C VAL A 756 14.23 -24.11 8.08
N VAL A 757 15.53 -24.23 7.82
CA VAL A 757 16.43 -25.03 8.65
C VAL A 757 17.49 -24.13 9.26
N TRP A 758 17.51 -24.06 10.59
CA TRP A 758 18.58 -23.41 11.33
C TRP A 758 19.89 -24.19 11.12
N PRO A 759 20.98 -23.53 10.67
CA PRO A 759 22.31 -24.15 10.65
C PRO A 759 22.63 -24.78 12.00
N ALA A 760 23.28 -25.96 12.01
CA ALA A 760 23.53 -26.69 13.24
C ALA A 760 24.20 -25.84 14.34
N PRO A 761 25.21 -24.99 14.04
CA PRO A 761 25.80 -24.09 15.02
C PRO A 761 24.86 -23.00 15.56
N TYR A 762 23.78 -22.65 14.85
CA TYR A 762 22.85 -21.58 15.23
C TYR A 762 21.62 -22.08 16.00
N ARG A 763 21.44 -23.41 16.14
CA ARG A 763 20.23 -23.99 16.75
C ARG A 763 19.92 -23.49 18.16
N ALA A 764 20.94 -23.15 18.95
CA ALA A 764 20.74 -22.58 20.29
C ALA A 764 20.02 -21.21 20.26
N GLY A 765 20.10 -20.49 19.13
CA GLY A 765 19.41 -19.23 18.87
C GLY A 765 18.05 -19.37 18.17
N SER A 766 17.54 -20.60 17.98
CA SER A 766 16.30 -20.87 17.21
C SER A 766 14.99 -20.39 17.84
N ARG A 767 15.08 -19.67 18.97
CA ARG A 767 13.94 -19.14 19.71
C ARG A 767 14.16 -17.66 19.96
N ARG A 768 13.07 -16.90 20.03
CA ARG A 768 13.12 -15.49 20.40
C ARG A 768 13.88 -15.31 21.72
N PRO A 769 14.91 -14.45 21.77
CA PRO A 769 15.61 -14.15 23.02
C PRO A 769 14.62 -13.66 24.09
N GLN A 770 14.81 -14.13 25.32
CA GLN A 770 14.06 -13.60 26.47
C GLN A 770 14.61 -12.21 26.80
N THR A 771 13.99 -11.17 26.25
CA THR A 771 14.23 -9.79 26.67
C THR A 771 13.47 -9.50 27.97
N GLY A 772 13.74 -8.37 28.63
CA GLY A 772 13.05 -7.97 29.86
C GLY A 772 11.52 -8.11 29.77
N ARG A 773 10.89 -8.52 30.88
CA ARG A 773 9.46 -8.85 30.99
C ARG A 773 8.55 -7.81 30.33
N THR A 774 7.85 -8.21 29.28
CA THR A 774 6.58 -7.57 28.89
C THR A 774 5.48 -8.21 29.74
N ASP A 775 5.30 -7.70 30.96
CA ASP A 775 4.34 -8.19 31.96
C ASP A 775 2.87 -7.90 31.57
N ALA A 776 2.41 -8.48 30.46
CA ALA A 776 0.98 -8.76 30.32
C ALA A 776 0.72 -10.08 31.06
N PRO A 777 -0.14 -10.12 32.10
CA PRO A 777 -0.49 -11.36 32.76
C PRO A 777 -1.12 -12.31 31.73
N LYS A 778 -0.46 -13.43 31.45
CA LYS A 778 -1.02 -14.50 30.61
C LYS A 778 -2.36 -14.92 31.23
N PRO A 779 -3.45 -15.06 30.46
CA PRO A 779 -4.71 -15.59 30.96
C PRO A 779 -4.44 -16.98 31.56
N ARG A 780 -4.56 -17.11 32.89
CA ARG A 780 -4.32 -18.37 33.61
C ARG A 780 -5.58 -19.24 33.70
N LEU A 781 -6.72 -18.73 33.25
CA LEU A 781 -8.02 -19.38 33.36
C LEU A 781 -8.75 -19.23 32.03
N THR A 782 -8.99 -20.37 31.38
CA THR A 782 -10.04 -20.48 30.36
C THR A 782 -11.26 -20.96 31.13
N LEU A 783 -12.17 -20.05 31.48
CA LEU A 783 -13.47 -20.48 32.01
C LEU A 783 -14.20 -21.09 30.82
N GLY A 784 -14.48 -22.40 30.91
CA GLY A 784 -15.21 -23.14 29.88
C GLY A 784 -16.55 -22.46 29.58
N THR A 785 -16.88 -22.45 28.30
CA THR A 785 -18.07 -21.87 27.66
C THR A 785 -19.37 -22.10 28.40
#